data_AF-A0AAQ2DF35-F1
#
_entry.id   AF-A0AAQ2DF35-F1
#
_cell.length_a   1.000
_cell.length_b   1.000
_cell.length_c   1.000
_cell.angle_alpha   90.00
_cell.angle_beta   90.00
_cell.angle_gamma   90.00
#
_symmetry.space_group_name_H-M   'P 1'
#
loop_
_entity.id
_entity.type
_entity.pdbx_description
1 polymer ?
#
loop_
_entity_poly.entity_id
_entity_poly.type
_entity_poly.pdbx_seq_one_letter_code
_entity_poly.pdbx_strand_id
1 'polypeptide(L)'
;MKVEEADIREAGDADAPGVAVVFEVYDCVFNRSEDWSPEQRVPVAVDTTRADAPLLKETVNNVLDVDKLGDADGTVQIIAMDTSKFKIGDLVFIRIKGTPVEGPPIDWEPSAGVKLESVPSIMEIMAPNAVLRQLAKSQITLSYRLEKADGSAELRSKSQFIRAIGEVKRLAAPILPDENSGSLDPTLDRVELKIPFDKSFAEGQVLTIVMLGTTPGLKPYLPDLPTRPIFPSDIANPKPFLSYYIDGAHLNPVNGGTAEFYYQLQIPDTVLDTLNPFEATRAVRESIHTDILRVGEPRLELPQPEVDGVVDGVLPADTAGTTLTVIYTETVTGDEVFMFWIGSITGEYRDSIKLNELTAGKEVPFPIDAKWIKGNEGGTVIAKYQIKRAAGGTSYAEPLEFSVGVALGLKEPKIKEAPNDTSLDPLDAQNALTAVIDYDGMLVGDKIIVRWTGAPGTPAAGSHTTEPWPVTTVGAQEIPLAVSVLAFNLAKSITLDYSVTRGTQEPKDSQTRMLAVLPIAQSHLPKPLITQASEAGEGSELDVSQLTSNATLRVNSYPLIALKQYVWLKAKGTLKSGGVYSKTFWQPPGSQTNATWINQGFYKHNGFPLADLQSLEDGSDLELEFKAAFGGSQVESEAVTFALRTYKVKAFEDIVPTLDSVKGSPSGADIPNGGTTVETAVTLSGVAAKGYKVDVLDGTTSKGQPTADPVTGIWTLLVAALTVAAHSFTAKALYGSGQTSAARTFTVTTSTGPTPIAEIEVGHEPRYITISPDGTRAYVAHFQYESVWVIDTATNNVEAKIPFIARHIAFRPDGKRAYMGSAGDTVLVIDTASNNVLKSVQVGLVPTGIAVSPDGSRAYVCNASGKSISVIDTSTNEVLTTFSVEGQPYHIAFSPDGTRAYFTCPGRLAVRLIDTETNQVSIGVVFGYRGFYVAVSPDGTRVYVSQDQSTKVWVFDQDLKQVLAKIEVPRNPQNLVFNHDGSLLYVPCSADVIAVIDTATHQVRRNIDVGHLPADMALSKNGTQAYVCKFDNNAVWLIDLV
;
A
#
# COMPACT_ATOMS: atom_id res chain seq x y z
N MET A 1 -4.36 -17.04 -90.48
CA MET A 1 -5.63 -16.29 -90.51
C MET A 1 -6.14 -16.28 -91.95
N LYS A 2 -7.37 -16.73 -92.20
CA LYS A 2 -8.07 -16.53 -93.48
C LYS A 2 -9.11 -15.43 -93.22
N VAL A 3 -9.08 -14.36 -94.01
CA VAL A 3 -10.14 -13.33 -94.02
C VAL A 3 -11.11 -13.75 -95.12
N GLU A 4 -12.36 -14.04 -94.77
CA GLU A 4 -13.39 -14.47 -95.72
C GLU A 4 -14.17 -13.25 -96.27
N GLU A 5 -14.85 -13.39 -97.41
CA GLU A 5 -15.62 -12.29 -98.02
C GLU A 5 -16.69 -11.72 -97.08
N ALA A 6 -17.28 -12.57 -96.23
CA ALA A 6 -18.25 -12.17 -95.22
C ALA A 6 -17.65 -11.18 -94.20
N ASP A 7 -16.43 -11.43 -93.73
CA ASP A 7 -15.73 -10.57 -92.77
C ASP A 7 -15.44 -9.18 -93.37
N ILE A 8 -15.11 -9.14 -94.67
CA ILE A 8 -14.88 -7.90 -95.42
C ILE A 8 -16.18 -7.11 -95.60
N ARG A 9 -17.30 -7.80 -95.89
CA ARG A 9 -18.63 -7.18 -96.02
C ARG A 9 -19.16 -6.66 -94.68
N GLU A 10 -18.85 -7.36 -93.59
CA GLU A 10 -19.23 -6.96 -92.23
C GLU A 10 -18.42 -5.78 -91.70
N ALA A 11 -17.10 -5.76 -91.94
CA ALA A 11 -16.22 -4.64 -91.56
C ALA A 11 -16.61 -3.31 -92.23
N GLY A 12 -17.29 -3.40 -93.39
CA GLY A 12 -17.86 -2.27 -94.12
C GLY A 12 -16.87 -1.57 -95.05
N ASP A 13 -17.42 -0.78 -95.97
CA ASP A 13 -16.62 -0.01 -96.94
C ASP A 13 -15.91 1.16 -96.28
N ALA A 14 -14.70 1.47 -96.74
CA ALA A 14 -13.85 2.52 -96.19
C ALA A 14 -13.43 3.53 -97.26
N ASP A 15 -13.50 4.82 -96.93
CA ASP A 15 -12.84 5.87 -97.72
C ASP A 15 -11.32 5.89 -97.46
N ALA A 16 -10.56 6.65 -98.24
CA ALA A 16 -9.11 6.75 -98.10
C ALA A 16 -8.72 7.19 -96.66
N PRO A 17 -7.73 6.55 -96.01
CA PRO A 17 -6.73 5.62 -96.57
C PRO A 17 -7.10 4.13 -96.57
N GLY A 18 -8.30 3.73 -96.15
CA GLY A 18 -8.76 2.33 -96.10
C GLY A 18 -8.88 1.73 -94.69
N VAL A 19 -9.37 0.48 -94.63
CA VAL A 19 -9.55 -0.33 -93.41
C VAL A 19 -8.19 -0.61 -92.79
N ALA A 20 -8.07 -0.41 -91.48
CA ALA A 20 -6.86 -0.72 -90.75
C ALA A 20 -6.87 -2.18 -90.29
N VAL A 21 -5.79 -2.92 -90.59
CA VAL A 21 -5.61 -4.32 -90.21
C VAL A 21 -4.43 -4.42 -89.26
N VAL A 22 -4.69 -4.94 -88.05
CA VAL A 22 -3.71 -5.19 -86.98
C VAL A 22 -4.01 -6.53 -86.32
N PHE A 23 -3.00 -7.20 -85.76
CA PHE A 23 -3.15 -8.46 -85.04
C PHE A 23 -2.25 -8.50 -83.80
N GLU A 24 -2.56 -9.37 -82.84
CA GLU A 24 -1.79 -9.57 -81.60
C GLU A 24 -1.44 -11.05 -81.44
N VAL A 25 -0.30 -11.35 -80.80
CA VAL A 25 0.18 -12.73 -80.64
C VAL A 25 0.06 -13.16 -79.18
N TYR A 26 -0.40 -14.39 -78.96
CA TYR A 26 -0.51 -15.01 -77.66
C TYR A 26 0.33 -16.29 -77.60
N ASP A 27 0.94 -16.58 -76.45
CA ASP A 27 1.61 -17.86 -76.20
C ASP A 27 0.63 -18.97 -75.74
N CYS A 28 1.14 -20.19 -75.54
CA CYS A 28 0.34 -21.37 -75.21
C CYS A 28 -0.27 -21.36 -73.79
N VAL A 29 0.11 -20.41 -72.94
CA VAL A 29 -0.47 -20.18 -71.61
C VAL A 29 -1.14 -18.80 -71.53
N PHE A 30 -1.45 -18.22 -72.70
CA PHE A 30 -2.20 -16.97 -72.87
C PHE A 30 -1.46 -15.70 -72.43
N ASN A 31 -0.11 -15.72 -72.35
CA ASN A 31 0.63 -14.47 -72.24
C ASN A 31 0.54 -13.69 -73.56
N ARG A 32 0.33 -12.38 -73.44
CA ARG A 32 0.07 -11.46 -74.53
C ARG A 32 1.35 -10.77 -74.99
N SER A 33 1.48 -10.51 -76.30
CA SER A 33 2.49 -9.58 -76.81
C SER A 33 2.21 -8.16 -76.31
N GLU A 34 3.25 -7.46 -75.87
CA GLU A 34 3.11 -6.12 -75.25
C GLU A 34 2.35 -5.12 -76.13
N ASP A 35 2.44 -5.27 -77.46
CA ASP A 35 1.80 -4.40 -78.44
C ASP A 35 1.08 -5.18 -79.56
N TRP A 36 0.18 -4.47 -80.25
CA TRP A 36 -0.39 -4.90 -81.54
C TRP A 36 0.65 -4.83 -82.66
N SER A 37 0.46 -5.62 -83.71
CA SER A 37 1.25 -5.51 -84.94
C SER A 37 1.20 -4.09 -85.52
N PRO A 38 2.23 -3.67 -86.27
CA PRO A 38 2.14 -2.45 -87.07
C PRO A 38 0.88 -2.44 -87.95
N GLU A 39 0.26 -1.27 -88.06
CA GLU A 39 -0.97 -1.06 -88.81
C GLU A 39 -0.74 -1.14 -90.32
N GLN A 40 -1.54 -1.96 -91.02
CA GLN A 40 -1.57 -2.01 -92.48
C GLN A 40 -2.94 -1.51 -92.99
N ARG A 41 -2.93 -0.57 -93.94
CA ARG A 41 -4.16 -0.03 -94.55
C ARG A 41 -4.54 -0.79 -95.82
N VAL A 42 -5.80 -1.19 -95.92
CA VAL A 42 -6.37 -1.89 -97.08
C VAL A 42 -7.62 -1.14 -97.56
N PRO A 43 -7.63 -0.57 -98.78
CA PRO A 43 -8.85 0.02 -99.33
C PRO A 43 -9.87 -1.07 -99.64
N VAL A 44 -11.09 -0.92 -99.12
CA VAL A 44 -12.20 -1.87 -99.29
C VAL A 44 -13.40 -1.10 -99.82
N ALA A 45 -13.87 -1.51 -101.01
CA ALA A 45 -15.05 -0.94 -101.67
C ALA A 45 -15.89 -2.06 -102.29
N VAL A 46 -16.89 -2.51 -101.56
CA VAL A 46 -17.78 -3.62 -101.87
C VAL A 46 -19.17 -3.12 -102.30
N ASP A 47 -19.66 -1.99 -101.78
CA ASP A 47 -20.95 -1.37 -102.10
C ASP A 47 -20.81 0.14 -102.44
N THR A 48 -20.89 0.46 -103.73
CA THR A 48 -20.76 1.83 -104.24
C THR A 48 -21.98 2.73 -103.94
N THR A 49 -23.05 2.19 -103.35
CA THR A 49 -24.30 2.94 -103.07
C THR A 49 -24.31 3.61 -101.70
N ARG A 50 -23.37 3.27 -100.81
CA ARG A 50 -23.28 3.82 -99.45
C ARG A 50 -23.07 5.34 -99.41
N ALA A 51 -23.50 5.95 -98.31
CA ALA A 51 -23.19 7.34 -98.01
C ALA A 51 -21.71 7.50 -97.59
N ASP A 52 -21.16 8.70 -97.74
CA ASP A 52 -19.76 8.97 -97.39
C ASP A 52 -19.52 8.82 -95.88
N ALA A 53 -18.28 8.48 -95.50
CA ALA A 53 -17.94 8.25 -94.10
C ALA A 53 -18.15 9.52 -93.25
N PRO A 54 -18.59 9.37 -91.98
CA PRO A 54 -18.57 10.48 -91.04
C PRO A 54 -17.14 10.92 -90.73
N LEU A 55 -16.95 12.14 -90.24
CA LEU A 55 -15.66 12.64 -89.77
C LEU A 55 -15.72 13.02 -88.29
N LEU A 56 -14.83 12.46 -87.47
CA LEU A 56 -14.60 12.95 -86.12
C LEU A 56 -13.69 14.19 -86.17
N LYS A 57 -14.25 15.36 -85.87
CA LYS A 57 -13.64 16.68 -86.04
C LYS A 57 -12.31 16.85 -85.30
N GLU A 58 -12.17 16.21 -84.15
CA GLU A 58 -11.00 16.31 -83.26
C GLU A 58 -9.83 15.41 -83.70
N THR A 59 -10.00 14.63 -84.77
CA THR A 59 -8.93 13.77 -85.29
C THR A 59 -7.96 14.54 -86.16
N VAL A 60 -6.65 14.26 -86.01
CA VAL A 60 -5.60 14.76 -86.90
C VAL A 60 -4.96 13.56 -87.58
N ASN A 61 -5.04 13.49 -88.91
CA ASN A 61 -4.58 12.34 -89.71
C ASN A 61 -5.19 10.99 -89.25
N ASN A 62 -6.49 10.98 -88.93
CA ASN A 62 -7.22 9.83 -88.36
C ASN A 62 -6.67 9.35 -87.00
N VAL A 63 -5.90 10.18 -86.30
CA VAL A 63 -5.48 9.93 -84.93
C VAL A 63 -6.31 10.78 -83.99
N LEU A 64 -7.01 10.13 -83.06
CA LEU A 64 -7.64 10.80 -81.93
C LEU A 64 -6.69 10.77 -80.74
N ASP A 65 -6.22 11.93 -80.30
CA ASP A 65 -5.49 12.05 -79.05
C ASP A 65 -6.50 12.29 -77.93
N VAL A 66 -6.88 11.23 -77.23
CA VAL A 66 -7.93 11.32 -76.19
C VAL A 66 -7.47 12.20 -75.02
N ASP A 67 -6.17 12.34 -74.80
CA ASP A 67 -5.66 13.20 -73.72
C ASP A 67 -5.84 14.67 -74.07
N LYS A 68 -5.64 15.05 -75.33
CA LYS A 68 -5.97 16.39 -75.83
C LYS A 68 -7.47 16.66 -75.90
N LEU A 69 -8.29 15.63 -76.13
CA LEU A 69 -9.75 15.76 -76.11
C LEU A 69 -10.27 16.13 -74.70
N GLY A 70 -9.53 15.78 -73.63
CA GLY A 70 -9.92 16.08 -72.26
C GLY A 70 -11.28 15.47 -71.91
N ASP A 71 -12.11 16.19 -71.16
CA ASP A 71 -13.47 15.75 -70.78
C ASP A 71 -14.56 16.14 -71.81
N ALA A 72 -14.19 16.72 -72.95
CA ALA A 72 -15.15 17.12 -73.98
C ALA A 72 -15.62 15.92 -74.82
N ASP A 73 -16.91 15.89 -75.17
CA ASP A 73 -17.44 14.93 -76.15
C ASP A 73 -16.83 15.19 -77.54
N GLY A 74 -16.67 14.13 -78.34
CA GLY A 74 -16.19 14.25 -79.71
C GLY A 74 -17.29 14.75 -80.65
N THR A 75 -16.93 15.42 -81.74
CA THR A 75 -17.90 15.99 -82.69
C THR A 75 -17.88 15.19 -83.98
N VAL A 76 -18.92 14.40 -84.22
CA VAL A 76 -19.11 13.63 -85.45
C VAL A 76 -19.79 14.51 -86.50
N GLN A 77 -19.09 14.78 -87.60
CA GLN A 77 -19.58 15.55 -88.73
C GLN A 77 -20.08 14.64 -89.84
N ILE A 78 -21.30 14.86 -90.29
CA ILE A 78 -21.92 14.15 -91.41
C ILE A 78 -22.19 15.17 -92.52
N ILE A 79 -21.54 14.96 -93.66
CA ILE A 79 -21.57 15.87 -94.80
C ILE A 79 -22.77 15.49 -95.70
N ALA A 80 -23.93 16.06 -95.42
CA ALA A 80 -25.17 15.81 -96.15
C ALA A 80 -25.30 16.76 -97.36
N MET A 81 -24.42 16.62 -98.36
CA MET A 81 -24.42 17.48 -99.56
C MET A 81 -25.18 16.85 -100.75
N ASP A 82 -25.26 15.53 -100.80
CA ASP A 82 -25.91 14.79 -101.88
C ASP A 82 -27.42 14.70 -101.66
N THR A 83 -28.18 15.57 -102.32
CA THR A 83 -29.66 15.62 -102.24
C THR A 83 -30.35 14.38 -102.83
N SER A 84 -29.61 13.47 -103.48
CA SER A 84 -30.11 12.17 -103.90
C SER A 84 -30.09 11.14 -102.76
N LYS A 85 -29.14 11.25 -101.82
CA LYS A 85 -28.97 10.34 -100.67
C LYS A 85 -29.64 10.85 -99.40
N PHE A 86 -29.66 12.17 -99.18
CA PHE A 86 -30.19 12.81 -97.97
C PHE A 86 -31.50 13.56 -98.24
N LYS A 87 -32.48 13.42 -97.33
CA LYS A 87 -33.74 14.18 -97.34
C LYS A 87 -33.97 14.85 -95.98
N ILE A 88 -34.63 16.00 -96.01
CA ILE A 88 -35.07 16.67 -94.78
C ILE A 88 -36.02 15.73 -94.03
N GLY A 89 -35.72 15.48 -92.77
CA GLY A 89 -36.47 14.59 -91.89
C GLY A 89 -35.84 13.22 -91.66
N ASP A 90 -34.80 12.83 -92.41
CA ASP A 90 -34.07 11.57 -92.17
C ASP A 90 -33.52 11.55 -90.73
N LEU A 91 -33.58 10.40 -90.05
CA LEU A 91 -32.99 10.22 -88.71
C LEU A 91 -31.62 9.58 -88.84
N VAL A 92 -30.63 10.19 -88.19
CA VAL A 92 -29.23 9.79 -88.28
C VAL A 92 -28.78 9.17 -86.97
N PHE A 93 -28.28 7.94 -87.03
CA PHE A 93 -27.76 7.20 -85.89
C PHE A 93 -26.27 6.96 -86.10
N ILE A 94 -25.42 7.57 -85.26
CA ILE A 94 -23.97 7.31 -85.26
C ILE A 94 -23.69 6.00 -84.54
N ARG A 95 -22.71 5.25 -85.02
CA ARG A 95 -22.30 3.99 -84.42
C ARG A 95 -20.79 3.97 -84.23
N ILE A 96 -20.38 3.67 -83.00
CA ILE A 96 -18.97 3.61 -82.56
C ILE A 96 -18.67 2.17 -82.18
N LYS A 97 -17.74 1.55 -82.91
CA LYS A 97 -17.23 0.21 -82.59
C LYS A 97 -15.76 0.24 -82.26
N GLY A 98 -15.32 -0.65 -81.40
CA GLY A 98 -13.90 -0.90 -81.18
C GLY A 98 -13.66 -1.94 -80.08
N THR A 99 -12.44 -2.47 -80.03
CA THR A 99 -12.04 -3.40 -78.98
C THR A 99 -11.06 -2.67 -78.05
N PRO A 100 -11.46 -2.33 -76.82
CA PRO A 100 -10.59 -1.61 -75.90
C PRO A 100 -9.42 -2.49 -75.45
N VAL A 101 -8.38 -1.85 -74.89
CA VAL A 101 -7.25 -2.58 -74.26
C VAL A 101 -7.70 -3.32 -73.00
N GLU A 102 -8.66 -2.72 -72.27
CA GLU A 102 -9.28 -3.25 -71.06
C GLU A 102 -10.81 -3.06 -71.18
N GLY A 103 -11.59 -4.11 -70.92
CA GLY A 103 -13.05 -4.15 -71.05
C GLY A 103 -13.56 -4.98 -72.25
N PRO A 104 -14.89 -5.16 -72.37
CA PRO A 104 -15.49 -5.92 -73.46
C PRO A 104 -15.47 -5.11 -74.77
N PRO A 105 -15.57 -5.76 -75.94
CA PRO A 105 -15.76 -5.05 -77.20
C PRO A 105 -16.94 -4.07 -77.14
N ILE A 106 -16.72 -2.85 -77.64
CA ILE A 106 -17.72 -1.79 -77.63
C ILE A 106 -18.43 -1.77 -78.99
N ASP A 107 -19.76 -1.78 -78.94
CA ASP A 107 -20.65 -1.54 -80.07
C ASP A 107 -21.76 -0.60 -79.61
N TRP A 108 -21.52 0.70 -79.74
CA TRP A 108 -22.37 1.75 -79.20
C TRP A 108 -23.12 2.49 -80.31
N GLU A 109 -24.42 2.66 -80.13
CA GLU A 109 -25.32 3.47 -80.96
C GLU A 109 -26.30 4.22 -80.03
N PRO A 110 -26.66 5.49 -80.29
CA PRO A 110 -27.61 6.22 -79.46
C PRO A 110 -29.02 5.61 -79.60
N SER A 111 -29.79 5.64 -78.51
CA SER A 111 -31.16 5.11 -78.47
C SER A 111 -32.16 5.89 -79.31
N ALA A 112 -31.82 7.11 -79.74
CA ALA A 112 -32.64 7.96 -80.60
C ALA A 112 -31.77 8.63 -81.67
N GLY A 113 -32.24 8.60 -82.92
CA GLY A 113 -31.56 9.23 -84.05
C GLY A 113 -31.77 10.74 -84.05
N VAL A 114 -30.79 11.48 -84.56
CA VAL A 114 -30.88 12.94 -84.68
C VAL A 114 -31.49 13.28 -86.03
N LYS A 115 -32.51 14.16 -86.03
CA LYS A 115 -33.25 14.52 -87.25
C LYS A 115 -32.45 15.49 -88.12
N LEU A 116 -32.40 15.22 -89.42
CA LEU A 116 -31.77 16.09 -90.41
C LEU A 116 -32.71 17.24 -90.81
N GLU A 117 -32.36 18.47 -90.44
CA GLU A 117 -33.26 19.64 -90.61
C GLU A 117 -33.07 20.40 -91.93
N SER A 118 -31.92 20.25 -92.60
CA SER A 118 -31.63 20.93 -93.87
C SER A 118 -30.67 20.13 -94.74
N VAL A 119 -30.79 20.25 -96.07
CA VAL A 119 -29.90 19.65 -97.07
C VAL A 119 -29.77 20.65 -98.23
N PRO A 120 -28.56 21.04 -98.68
CA PRO A 120 -27.24 20.57 -98.22
C PRO A 120 -26.84 21.14 -96.85
N SER A 121 -26.24 20.32 -95.98
CA SER A 121 -25.72 20.77 -94.67
C SER A 121 -24.56 19.91 -94.16
N ILE A 122 -23.81 20.43 -93.18
CA ILE A 122 -22.89 19.63 -92.36
C ILE A 122 -23.58 19.49 -91.00
N MET A 123 -23.95 18.27 -90.66
CA MET A 123 -24.61 17.95 -89.41
C MET A 123 -23.55 17.55 -88.38
N GLU A 124 -23.62 18.12 -87.18
CA GLU A 124 -22.75 17.76 -86.05
C GLU A 124 -23.54 16.95 -85.02
N ILE A 125 -23.04 15.77 -84.65
CA ILE A 125 -23.62 14.89 -83.63
C ILE A 125 -22.53 14.60 -82.59
N MET A 126 -22.85 14.74 -81.30
CA MET A 126 -21.89 14.49 -80.22
C MET A 126 -21.67 12.99 -80.02
N ALA A 127 -20.41 12.55 -80.07
CA ALA A 127 -19.96 11.24 -79.66
C ALA A 127 -19.50 11.29 -78.19
N PRO A 128 -20.05 10.46 -77.29
CA PRO A 128 -19.71 10.53 -75.88
C PRO A 128 -18.21 10.29 -75.62
N ASN A 129 -17.56 11.21 -74.90
CA ASN A 129 -16.16 11.09 -74.50
C ASN A 129 -15.89 9.77 -73.78
N ALA A 130 -16.83 9.37 -72.91
CA ALA A 130 -16.74 8.13 -72.14
C ALA A 130 -16.59 6.88 -73.03
N VAL A 131 -17.22 6.87 -74.21
CA VAL A 131 -17.11 5.77 -75.17
C VAL A 131 -15.79 5.85 -75.94
N LEU A 132 -15.43 7.05 -76.43
CA LEU A 132 -14.20 7.26 -77.20
C LEU A 132 -12.92 7.00 -76.38
N ARG A 133 -12.92 7.39 -75.11
CA ARG A 133 -11.76 7.27 -74.20
C ARG A 133 -11.53 5.84 -73.71
N GLN A 134 -12.57 5.00 -73.63
CA GLN A 134 -12.40 3.56 -73.37
C GLN A 134 -11.63 2.88 -74.51
N LEU A 135 -11.74 3.40 -75.73
CA LEU A 135 -11.03 2.91 -76.90
C LEU A 135 -9.63 3.52 -77.05
N ALA A 136 -9.08 4.20 -76.04
CA ALA A 136 -7.70 4.69 -76.06
C ALA A 136 -6.70 3.55 -76.27
N LYS A 137 -5.62 3.81 -77.01
CA LYS A 137 -4.64 2.81 -77.48
C LYS A 137 -5.24 1.69 -78.34
N SER A 138 -6.45 1.88 -78.87
CA SER A 138 -7.11 0.93 -79.76
C SER A 138 -7.59 1.59 -81.06
N GLN A 139 -8.31 0.84 -81.90
CA GLN A 139 -8.92 1.34 -83.11
C GLN A 139 -10.42 1.54 -82.95
N ILE A 140 -10.90 2.69 -83.41
CA ILE A 140 -12.31 3.06 -83.45
C ILE A 140 -12.80 2.98 -84.89
N THR A 141 -13.92 2.28 -85.09
CA THR A 141 -14.68 2.28 -86.34
C THR A 141 -15.92 3.14 -86.13
N LEU A 142 -15.96 4.28 -86.82
CA LEU A 142 -17.06 5.22 -86.75
C LEU A 142 -17.89 5.17 -88.04
N SER A 143 -19.19 4.93 -87.92
CA SER A 143 -20.13 4.88 -89.05
C SER A 143 -21.47 5.49 -88.66
N TYR A 144 -22.41 5.57 -89.60
CA TYR A 144 -23.79 5.94 -89.30
C TYR A 144 -24.77 5.21 -90.22
N ARG A 145 -26.02 5.14 -89.77
CA ARG A 145 -27.16 4.69 -90.57
C ARG A 145 -28.24 5.77 -90.62
N LEU A 146 -28.95 5.82 -91.73
CA LEU A 146 -30.04 6.74 -92.01
C LEU A 146 -31.36 5.98 -92.07
N GLU A 147 -32.27 6.31 -91.17
CA GLU A 147 -33.66 5.93 -91.29
C GLU A 147 -34.36 6.99 -92.15
N LYS A 148 -34.88 6.56 -93.30
CA LYS A 148 -35.36 7.45 -94.36
C LYS A 148 -36.76 7.97 -94.04
N ALA A 149 -36.95 9.29 -94.07
CA ALA A 149 -38.25 9.91 -93.79
C ALA A 149 -39.34 9.55 -94.81
N ASP A 150 -38.93 9.16 -96.02
CA ASP A 150 -39.83 8.71 -97.11
C ASP A 150 -40.19 7.22 -97.04
N GLY A 151 -39.68 6.49 -96.04
CA GLY A 151 -39.94 5.06 -95.84
C GLY A 151 -39.15 4.13 -96.77
N SER A 152 -38.20 4.65 -97.55
CA SER A 152 -37.25 3.81 -98.30
C SER A 152 -36.31 3.04 -97.36
N ALA A 153 -35.64 2.01 -97.90
CA ALA A 153 -34.74 1.16 -97.10
C ALA A 153 -33.62 1.98 -96.44
N GLU A 154 -33.23 1.58 -95.22
CA GLU A 154 -32.14 2.21 -94.46
C GLU A 154 -30.88 2.32 -95.33
N LEU A 155 -30.27 3.50 -95.33
CA LEU A 155 -28.99 3.72 -95.99
C LEU A 155 -27.88 3.74 -94.94
N ARG A 156 -26.80 2.97 -95.18
CA ARG A 156 -25.61 2.97 -94.32
C ARG A 156 -24.48 3.75 -94.95
N SER A 157 -23.65 4.35 -94.12
CA SER A 157 -22.42 4.98 -94.58
C SER A 157 -21.25 4.02 -94.67
N LYS A 158 -20.20 4.51 -95.30
CA LYS A 158 -18.84 4.00 -95.13
C LYS A 158 -18.34 4.33 -93.71
N SER A 159 -17.28 3.63 -93.29
CA SER A 159 -16.70 3.82 -91.96
C SER A 159 -15.45 4.70 -92.01
N GLN A 160 -15.27 5.55 -90.99
CA GLN A 160 -13.99 6.18 -90.67
C GLN A 160 -13.26 5.31 -89.65
N PHE A 161 -11.99 5.01 -89.92
CA PHE A 161 -11.12 4.24 -89.04
C PHE A 161 -10.13 5.15 -88.34
N ILE A 162 -10.29 5.28 -87.03
CA ILE A 162 -9.56 6.23 -86.19
C ILE A 162 -8.65 5.45 -85.24
N ARG A 163 -7.37 5.80 -85.20
CA ARG A 163 -6.43 5.31 -84.17
C ARG A 163 -6.55 6.22 -82.95
N ALA A 164 -7.02 5.68 -81.84
CA ALA A 164 -7.05 6.43 -80.59
C ALA A 164 -5.71 6.25 -79.84
N ILE A 165 -5.04 7.35 -79.54
CA ILE A 165 -3.81 7.42 -78.74
C ILE A 165 -4.06 8.20 -77.47
N GLY A 166 -3.14 8.09 -76.52
CA GLY A 166 -3.29 8.63 -75.18
C GLY A 166 -3.58 7.53 -74.18
N GLU A 167 -3.74 7.88 -72.92
CA GLU A 167 -3.95 6.91 -71.86
C GLU A 167 -5.41 6.47 -71.73
N VAL A 168 -5.61 5.16 -71.53
CA VAL A 168 -6.90 4.65 -71.07
C VAL A 168 -7.12 5.26 -69.69
N LYS A 169 -8.26 5.92 -69.50
CA LYS A 169 -8.64 6.41 -68.17
C LYS A 169 -9.02 5.21 -67.30
N ARG A 170 -8.05 4.75 -66.51
CA ARG A 170 -8.23 3.74 -65.46
C ARG A 170 -9.27 4.21 -64.44
N LEU A 171 -9.90 3.25 -63.76
CA LEU A 171 -10.80 3.59 -62.66
C LEU A 171 -9.98 4.30 -61.56
N ALA A 172 -10.56 5.31 -60.92
CA ALA A 172 -9.84 6.08 -59.91
C ALA A 172 -9.52 5.19 -58.69
N ALA A 173 -8.36 5.39 -58.05
CA ALA A 173 -7.98 4.64 -56.86
C ALA A 173 -9.03 4.75 -55.75
N PRO A 174 -9.21 3.71 -54.91
CA PRO A 174 -10.05 3.84 -53.72
C PRO A 174 -9.44 4.89 -52.78
N ILE A 175 -10.29 5.65 -52.10
CA ILE A 175 -9.88 6.63 -51.09
C ILE A 175 -10.03 5.97 -49.71
N LEU A 176 -8.99 6.06 -48.88
CA LEU A 176 -9.02 5.61 -47.49
C LEU A 176 -9.16 6.81 -46.55
N PRO A 177 -10.33 7.05 -45.95
CA PRO A 177 -10.50 8.11 -44.96
C PRO A 177 -9.73 7.87 -43.66
N ASP A 178 -9.43 6.59 -43.36
CA ASP A 178 -8.70 6.17 -42.16
C ASP A 178 -7.18 6.28 -42.31
N GLU A 179 -6.69 6.68 -43.50
CA GLU A 179 -5.27 6.90 -43.75
C GLU A 179 -4.79 8.19 -43.09
N ASN A 180 -3.66 8.09 -42.38
CA ASN A 180 -3.00 9.23 -41.76
C ASN A 180 -1.51 9.25 -42.08
N SER A 181 -1.10 10.18 -42.92
CA SER A 181 0.30 10.51 -43.22
C SER A 181 1.12 9.29 -43.69
N GLY A 182 0.58 8.59 -44.67
CA GLY A 182 1.14 7.39 -45.29
C GLY A 182 1.02 6.15 -44.42
N SER A 183 0.14 6.15 -43.40
CA SER A 183 -0.04 5.01 -42.50
C SER A 183 -1.50 4.69 -42.17
N LEU A 184 -1.76 3.43 -41.83
CA LEU A 184 -3.02 2.94 -41.25
C LEU A 184 -2.78 2.47 -39.83
N ASP A 185 -3.68 2.87 -38.92
CA ASP A 185 -3.68 2.41 -37.53
C ASP A 185 -4.05 0.91 -37.48
N PRO A 186 -3.16 0.04 -36.96
CA PRO A 186 -3.40 -1.40 -36.90
C PRO A 186 -4.51 -1.81 -35.92
N THR A 187 -4.96 -0.88 -35.07
CA THR A 187 -6.01 -1.12 -34.07
C THR A 187 -7.41 -0.80 -34.55
N LEU A 188 -7.56 -0.30 -35.79
CA LEU A 188 -8.87 -0.04 -36.39
C LEU A 188 -9.71 -1.32 -36.40
N ASP A 189 -10.95 -1.23 -35.94
CA ASP A 189 -11.92 -2.34 -36.02
C ASP A 189 -12.30 -2.66 -37.48
N ARG A 190 -12.20 -1.67 -38.37
CA ARG A 190 -12.45 -1.78 -39.81
C ARG A 190 -11.76 -0.66 -40.58
N VAL A 191 -11.46 -0.91 -41.85
CA VAL A 191 -10.93 0.07 -42.79
C VAL A 191 -12.01 0.41 -43.82
N GLU A 192 -12.39 1.68 -43.94
CA GLU A 192 -13.31 2.16 -44.95
C GLU A 192 -12.57 2.44 -46.28
N LEU A 193 -13.05 1.83 -47.35
CA LEU A 193 -12.68 2.15 -48.73
C LEU A 193 -13.83 2.90 -49.39
N LYS A 194 -13.58 4.15 -49.80
CA LYS A 194 -14.49 4.94 -50.64
C LYS A 194 -14.09 4.78 -52.10
N ILE A 195 -14.85 3.97 -52.82
CA ILE A 195 -14.64 3.69 -54.24
C ILE A 195 -15.30 4.80 -55.05
N PRO A 196 -14.56 5.62 -55.83
CA PRO A 196 -15.15 6.67 -56.65
C PRO A 196 -16.17 6.10 -57.63
N PHE A 197 -17.37 6.70 -57.67
CA PHE A 197 -18.41 6.25 -58.58
C PHE A 197 -18.03 6.58 -60.03
N ASP A 198 -17.94 5.57 -60.89
CA ASP A 198 -17.69 5.74 -62.32
C ASP A 198 -18.98 5.56 -63.11
N LYS A 199 -19.20 6.39 -64.14
CA LYS A 199 -20.41 6.33 -64.97
C LYS A 199 -20.57 5.01 -65.74
N SER A 200 -19.51 4.21 -65.85
CA SER A 200 -19.56 2.89 -66.48
C SER A 200 -20.14 1.78 -65.58
N PHE A 201 -20.34 2.04 -64.29
CA PHE A 201 -20.94 1.07 -63.38
C PHE A 201 -22.39 0.78 -63.76
N ALA A 202 -22.75 -0.50 -63.85
CA ALA A 202 -24.08 -0.97 -64.17
C ALA A 202 -24.65 -1.88 -63.07
N GLU A 203 -25.97 -1.90 -62.95
CA GLU A 203 -26.69 -2.77 -62.03
C GLU A 203 -26.34 -4.25 -62.26
N GLY A 204 -26.09 -4.98 -61.17
CA GLY A 204 -25.79 -6.42 -61.22
C GLY A 204 -24.32 -6.76 -61.50
N GLN A 205 -23.48 -5.77 -61.82
CA GLN A 205 -22.02 -5.97 -61.85
C GLN A 205 -21.44 -6.09 -60.44
N VAL A 206 -20.21 -6.58 -60.33
CA VAL A 206 -19.57 -6.82 -59.02
C VAL A 206 -18.16 -6.21 -59.01
N LEU A 207 -17.80 -5.55 -57.91
CA LEU A 207 -16.45 -5.06 -57.67
C LEU A 207 -15.69 -6.07 -56.81
N THR A 208 -14.53 -6.53 -57.26
CA THR A 208 -13.59 -7.30 -56.45
C THR A 208 -12.61 -6.34 -55.79
N ILE A 209 -12.51 -6.39 -54.46
CA ILE A 209 -11.63 -5.52 -53.69
C ILE A 209 -10.36 -6.30 -53.38
N VAL A 210 -9.20 -5.66 -53.57
CA VAL A 210 -7.91 -6.28 -53.31
C VAL A 210 -7.13 -5.44 -52.32
N MET A 211 -6.64 -6.10 -51.26
CA MET A 211 -5.65 -5.58 -50.33
C MET A 211 -4.35 -6.35 -50.55
N LEU A 212 -3.29 -5.67 -50.96
CA LEU A 212 -1.97 -6.27 -51.10
C LEU A 212 -1.07 -5.78 -49.95
N GLY A 213 -0.87 -6.65 -48.97
CA GLY A 213 -0.07 -6.40 -47.79
C GLY A 213 1.33 -7.02 -47.87
N THR A 214 2.30 -6.41 -47.21
CA THR A 214 3.62 -7.00 -46.95
C THR A 214 3.89 -6.99 -45.45
N THR A 215 4.11 -8.16 -44.86
CA THR A 215 4.44 -8.29 -43.43
C THR A 215 5.81 -7.66 -43.10
N PRO A 216 6.11 -7.35 -41.83
CA PRO A 216 7.45 -6.87 -41.42
C PRO A 216 8.60 -7.80 -41.84
N GLY A 217 8.33 -9.09 -41.95
CA GLY A 217 9.27 -10.12 -42.43
C GLY A 217 9.34 -10.25 -43.96
N LEU A 218 8.82 -9.28 -44.71
CA LEU A 218 8.81 -9.21 -46.18
C LEU A 218 8.00 -10.31 -46.88
N LYS A 219 7.10 -11.00 -46.17
CA LYS A 219 6.17 -11.96 -46.80
C LYS A 219 4.93 -11.24 -47.32
N PRO A 220 4.44 -11.56 -48.54
CA PRO A 220 3.18 -11.02 -49.03
C PRO A 220 1.99 -11.56 -48.24
N TYR A 221 0.99 -10.73 -48.05
CA TYR A 221 -0.29 -11.02 -47.41
C TYR A 221 -1.42 -10.54 -48.33
N LEU A 222 -2.21 -11.47 -48.85
CA LEU A 222 -3.29 -11.20 -49.79
C LEU A 222 -4.57 -11.87 -49.23
N PRO A 223 -5.36 -11.17 -48.40
CA PRO A 223 -6.59 -11.73 -47.85
C PRO A 223 -7.65 -11.91 -48.93
N ASP A 224 -8.46 -12.95 -48.79
CA ASP A 224 -9.65 -13.16 -49.63
C ASP A 224 -10.79 -12.27 -49.12
N LEU A 225 -11.11 -11.22 -49.87
CA LEU A 225 -12.08 -10.20 -49.47
C LEU A 225 -13.43 -10.41 -50.18
N PRO A 226 -14.58 -10.23 -49.50
CA PRO A 226 -15.88 -10.32 -50.14
C PRO A 226 -16.05 -9.33 -51.29
N THR A 227 -16.61 -9.76 -52.40
CA THR A 227 -16.93 -8.85 -53.52
C THR A 227 -18.06 -7.89 -53.17
N ARG A 228 -18.13 -6.71 -53.80
CA ARG A 228 -19.18 -5.69 -53.65
C ARG A 228 -20.09 -5.62 -54.89
N PRO A 229 -21.29 -6.21 -54.87
CA PRO A 229 -22.27 -6.10 -55.96
C PRO A 229 -22.77 -4.67 -56.12
N ILE A 230 -23.01 -4.19 -57.34
CA ILE A 230 -23.56 -2.88 -57.64
C ILE A 230 -25.09 -2.97 -57.64
N PHE A 231 -25.73 -2.31 -56.66
CA PHE A 231 -27.17 -2.40 -56.46
C PHE A 231 -27.94 -1.39 -57.32
N PRO A 232 -29.23 -1.64 -57.63
CA PRO A 232 -30.07 -0.68 -58.37
C PRO A 232 -30.09 0.71 -57.71
N SER A 233 -30.04 0.76 -56.38
CA SER A 233 -30.00 2.01 -55.61
C SER A 233 -28.70 2.80 -55.79
N ASP A 234 -27.58 2.13 -56.08
CA ASP A 234 -26.29 2.78 -56.33
C ASP A 234 -26.32 3.53 -57.67
N ILE A 235 -27.07 3.03 -58.65
CA ILE A 235 -27.23 3.65 -59.98
C ILE A 235 -28.33 4.73 -59.97
N ALA A 236 -29.47 4.47 -59.33
CA ALA A 236 -30.63 5.37 -59.34
C ALA A 236 -30.39 6.69 -58.58
N ASN A 237 -29.47 6.70 -57.62
CA ASN A 237 -29.07 7.89 -56.87
C ASN A 237 -27.56 7.87 -56.65
N PRO A 238 -26.76 8.20 -57.69
CA PRO A 238 -25.32 8.00 -57.67
C PRO A 238 -24.68 8.88 -56.60
N LYS A 239 -24.23 8.25 -55.52
CA LYS A 239 -23.36 8.90 -54.55
C LYS A 239 -21.98 9.09 -55.18
N PRO A 240 -21.20 10.11 -54.76
CA PRO A 240 -19.85 10.32 -55.28
C PRO A 240 -18.92 9.12 -55.02
N PHE A 241 -19.22 8.31 -53.99
CA PHE A 241 -18.46 7.12 -53.63
C PHE A 241 -19.37 5.94 -53.24
N LEU A 242 -18.93 4.73 -53.55
CA LEU A 242 -19.45 3.48 -52.99
C LEU A 242 -18.57 3.08 -51.80
N SER A 243 -19.15 2.99 -50.60
CA SER A 243 -18.42 2.52 -49.41
C SER A 243 -18.28 1.00 -49.39
N TYR A 244 -17.10 0.55 -48.99
CA TYR A 244 -16.76 -0.83 -48.68
C TYR A 244 -15.97 -0.85 -47.36
N TYR A 245 -16.17 -1.88 -46.53
CA TYR A 245 -15.47 -2.00 -45.24
C TYR A 245 -14.68 -3.30 -45.21
N ILE A 246 -13.37 -3.19 -45.01
CA ILE A 246 -12.49 -4.33 -44.74
C ILE A 246 -12.42 -4.53 -43.22
N ASP A 247 -12.48 -5.77 -42.75
CA ASP A 247 -12.30 -6.11 -41.34
C ASP A 247 -10.89 -5.70 -40.88
N GLY A 248 -10.80 -4.96 -39.78
CA GLY A 248 -9.56 -4.49 -39.19
C GLY A 248 -8.58 -5.61 -38.82
N ALA A 249 -9.09 -6.84 -38.61
CA ALA A 249 -8.27 -8.02 -38.36
C ALA A 249 -7.24 -8.29 -39.48
N HIS A 250 -7.48 -7.83 -40.71
CA HIS A 250 -6.54 -7.94 -41.82
C HIS A 250 -5.33 -7.00 -41.70
N LEU A 251 -5.35 -6.01 -40.81
CA LEU A 251 -4.20 -5.16 -40.52
C LEU A 251 -3.18 -5.83 -39.57
N ASN A 252 -3.62 -6.74 -38.70
CA ASN A 252 -2.73 -7.40 -37.73
C ASN A 252 -1.54 -8.14 -38.36
N PRO A 253 -1.70 -8.96 -39.41
CA PRO A 253 -0.59 -9.70 -40.00
C PRO A 253 0.46 -8.79 -40.65
N VAL A 254 0.07 -7.59 -41.05
CA VAL A 254 0.91 -6.61 -41.74
C VAL A 254 1.32 -5.43 -40.85
N ASN A 255 1.00 -5.47 -39.56
CA ASN A 255 1.42 -4.46 -38.59
C ASN A 255 2.96 -4.39 -38.51
N GLY A 256 3.53 -3.20 -38.75
CA GLY A 256 4.96 -2.94 -38.93
C GLY A 256 5.45 -3.16 -40.37
N GLY A 257 4.56 -3.47 -41.30
CA GLY A 257 4.80 -3.70 -42.72
C GLY A 257 4.09 -2.67 -43.61
N THR A 258 3.62 -3.08 -44.79
CA THR A 258 2.93 -2.20 -45.75
C THR A 258 1.61 -2.78 -46.26
N ALA A 259 0.74 -1.92 -46.80
CA ALA A 259 -0.49 -2.28 -47.49
C ALA A 259 -0.80 -1.31 -48.64
N GLU A 260 -1.26 -1.83 -49.78
CA GLU A 260 -1.86 -1.05 -50.86
C GLU A 260 -3.21 -1.65 -51.28
N PHE A 261 -4.11 -0.82 -51.80
CA PHE A 261 -5.50 -1.20 -52.08
C PHE A 261 -5.91 -0.80 -53.50
N TYR A 262 -6.69 -1.67 -54.15
CA TYR A 262 -7.28 -1.40 -55.45
C TYR A 262 -8.56 -2.23 -55.65
N TYR A 263 -9.29 -1.96 -56.73
CA TYR A 263 -10.50 -2.72 -57.07
C TYR A 263 -10.59 -3.03 -58.55
N GLN A 264 -11.35 -4.08 -58.85
CA GLN A 264 -11.56 -4.61 -60.19
C GLN A 264 -13.06 -4.73 -60.46
N LEU A 265 -13.53 -4.12 -61.55
CA LEU A 265 -14.90 -4.29 -62.03
C LEU A 265 -15.01 -5.60 -62.81
N GLN A 266 -15.80 -6.54 -62.29
CA GLN A 266 -16.04 -7.85 -62.90
C GLN A 266 -17.16 -7.77 -63.93
N ILE A 267 -17.01 -8.55 -64.99
CA ILE A 267 -18.04 -8.75 -66.02
C ILE A 267 -18.86 -10.00 -65.68
N PRO A 268 -20.20 -9.99 -65.88
CA PRO A 268 -21.03 -11.16 -65.63
C PRO A 268 -20.65 -12.37 -66.49
N ASP A 269 -20.77 -13.58 -65.92
CA ASP A 269 -20.46 -14.85 -66.59
C ASP A 269 -21.20 -15.04 -67.92
N THR A 270 -22.44 -14.55 -68.03
CA THR A 270 -23.24 -14.63 -69.27
C THR A 270 -22.65 -13.85 -70.44
N VAL A 271 -21.80 -12.85 -70.15
CA VAL A 271 -21.04 -12.11 -71.16
C VAL A 271 -19.70 -12.79 -71.41
N LEU A 272 -19.03 -13.30 -70.36
CA LEU A 272 -17.81 -14.12 -70.53
C LEU A 272 -18.05 -15.36 -71.41
N ASP A 273 -19.20 -16.02 -71.27
CA ASP A 273 -19.57 -17.22 -72.03
C ASP A 273 -19.81 -16.95 -73.52
N THR A 274 -20.11 -15.69 -73.90
CA THR A 274 -20.29 -15.30 -75.31
C THR A 274 -19.00 -14.79 -75.94
N LEU A 275 -17.98 -14.49 -75.12
CA LEU A 275 -16.67 -14.04 -75.54
C LEU A 275 -15.75 -15.24 -75.78
N ASN A 276 -14.84 -15.10 -76.75
CA ASN A 276 -13.80 -16.12 -76.88
C ASN A 276 -12.83 -16.04 -75.68
N PRO A 277 -12.07 -17.11 -75.37
CA PRO A 277 -11.19 -17.14 -74.20
C PRO A 277 -10.17 -15.98 -74.12
N PHE A 278 -9.79 -15.39 -75.25
CA PHE A 278 -8.88 -14.25 -75.30
C PHE A 278 -9.58 -12.94 -74.94
N GLU A 279 -10.80 -12.73 -75.44
CA GLU A 279 -11.64 -11.57 -75.08
C GLU A 279 -12.07 -11.63 -73.61
N ALA A 280 -12.24 -12.83 -73.05
CA ALA A 280 -12.50 -13.04 -71.63
C ALA A 280 -11.32 -12.56 -70.74
N THR A 281 -10.07 -12.65 -71.19
CA THR A 281 -8.91 -12.12 -70.41
C THR A 281 -8.85 -10.59 -70.37
N ARG A 282 -9.51 -9.91 -71.31
CA ARG A 282 -9.63 -8.43 -71.34
C ARG A 282 -10.81 -7.93 -70.51
N ALA A 283 -11.61 -8.82 -69.92
CA ALA A 283 -12.89 -8.49 -69.31
C ALA A 283 -12.82 -7.74 -67.97
N VAL A 284 -11.67 -7.64 -67.32
CA VAL A 284 -11.58 -7.00 -65.99
C VAL A 284 -11.04 -5.58 -66.14
N ARG A 285 -11.74 -4.60 -65.57
CA ARG A 285 -11.27 -3.20 -65.54
C ARG A 285 -10.75 -2.88 -64.14
N GLU A 286 -9.46 -2.58 -64.03
CA GLU A 286 -8.78 -2.31 -62.75
C GLU A 286 -8.71 -0.81 -62.43
N SER A 287 -8.69 -0.49 -61.14
CA SER A 287 -8.40 0.85 -60.64
C SER A 287 -6.90 1.16 -60.59
N ILE A 288 -6.59 2.45 -60.49
CA ILE A 288 -5.29 2.87 -59.97
C ILE A 288 -5.16 2.32 -58.54
N HIS A 289 -3.96 1.92 -58.14
CA HIS A 289 -3.69 1.47 -56.78
C HIS A 289 -3.48 2.68 -55.87
N THR A 290 -3.74 2.52 -54.58
CA THR A 290 -3.34 3.55 -53.61
C THR A 290 -1.82 3.65 -53.55
N ASP A 291 -1.30 4.73 -52.98
CA ASP A 291 0.09 4.74 -52.54
C ASP A 291 0.32 3.58 -51.53
N ILE A 292 1.55 3.06 -51.47
CA ILE A 292 1.92 2.01 -50.51
C ILE A 292 1.93 2.63 -49.12
N LEU A 293 0.98 2.22 -48.28
CA LEU A 293 0.82 2.68 -46.91
C LEU A 293 1.63 1.82 -45.94
N ARG A 294 2.14 2.40 -44.85
CA ARG A 294 2.62 1.64 -43.70
C ARG A 294 1.44 1.22 -42.83
N VAL A 295 1.57 0.11 -42.11
CA VAL A 295 0.60 -0.26 -41.07
C VAL A 295 1.29 -0.16 -39.73
N GLY A 296 0.83 0.72 -38.84
CA GLY A 296 1.53 1.11 -37.61
C GLY A 296 1.93 2.59 -37.61
N GLU A 297 3.17 2.87 -37.21
CA GLU A 297 3.65 4.25 -37.03
C GLU A 297 3.64 5.07 -38.34
N PRO A 298 3.19 6.35 -38.30
CA PRO A 298 3.22 7.27 -39.44
C PRO A 298 4.60 7.47 -40.04
N ARG A 299 4.64 7.72 -41.35
CA ARG A 299 5.89 7.93 -42.09
C ARG A 299 6.22 9.43 -42.17
N LEU A 300 6.61 10.02 -41.04
CA LEU A 300 6.96 11.44 -40.92
C LEU A 300 8.45 11.64 -41.28
N GLU A 301 8.72 12.02 -42.53
CA GLU A 301 10.08 12.14 -43.07
C GLU A 301 10.53 13.61 -43.21
N LEU A 302 9.59 14.54 -43.12
CA LEU A 302 9.83 15.96 -43.31
C LEU A 302 9.59 16.73 -42.00
N PRO A 303 10.36 17.80 -41.76
CA PRO A 303 10.20 18.62 -40.56
C PRO A 303 8.85 19.35 -40.55
N GLN A 304 8.39 19.78 -39.37
CA GLN A 304 7.17 20.58 -39.22
C GLN A 304 7.23 21.86 -40.06
N PRO A 305 6.10 22.34 -40.62
CA PRO A 305 6.06 23.66 -41.22
C PRO A 305 6.21 24.75 -40.15
N GLU A 306 6.71 25.91 -40.54
CA GLU A 306 6.68 27.11 -39.69
C GLU A 306 5.46 27.96 -40.05
N VAL A 307 4.77 28.54 -39.06
CA VAL A 307 3.64 29.46 -39.30
C VAL A 307 3.91 30.79 -38.62
N ASP A 308 3.96 31.86 -39.41
CA ASP A 308 4.29 33.21 -38.93
C ASP A 308 3.28 33.69 -37.88
N GLY A 309 3.78 34.17 -36.75
CA GLY A 309 2.94 34.70 -35.67
C GLY A 309 2.31 33.63 -34.77
N VAL A 310 2.57 32.33 -35.01
CA VAL A 310 2.36 31.30 -34.00
C VAL A 310 3.47 31.43 -32.96
N VAL A 311 3.11 31.81 -31.73
CA VAL A 311 4.02 31.84 -30.58
C VAL A 311 3.41 30.95 -29.51
N ASP A 312 4.19 30.03 -28.97
CA ASP A 312 3.78 29.06 -27.94
C ASP A 312 2.47 28.31 -28.29
N GLY A 313 2.30 27.93 -29.56
CA GLY A 313 1.14 27.16 -30.04
C GLY A 313 -0.16 27.98 -30.19
N VAL A 314 -0.08 29.31 -30.27
CA VAL A 314 -1.26 30.18 -30.46
C VAL A 314 -1.02 31.20 -31.57
N LEU A 315 -2.00 31.33 -32.47
CA LEU A 315 -2.11 32.39 -33.48
C LEU A 315 -3.25 33.36 -33.08
N PRO A 316 -3.02 34.67 -32.93
CA PRO A 316 -4.07 35.63 -32.60
C PRO A 316 -5.22 35.62 -33.62
N ALA A 317 -6.49 35.60 -33.19
CA ALA A 317 -7.64 35.55 -34.09
C ALA A 317 -7.77 36.79 -35.01
N ASP A 318 -7.26 37.94 -34.57
CA ASP A 318 -7.30 39.20 -35.34
C ASP A 318 -6.08 39.37 -36.27
N THR A 319 -5.32 38.30 -36.52
CA THR A 319 -4.18 38.33 -37.44
C THR A 319 -4.68 38.62 -38.86
N ALA A 320 -4.12 39.64 -39.51
CA ALA A 320 -4.54 40.11 -40.84
C ALA A 320 -4.17 39.15 -42.00
N GLY A 321 -3.69 37.96 -41.68
CA GLY A 321 -3.12 36.95 -42.59
C GLY A 321 -1.79 36.42 -42.04
N THR A 322 -1.47 35.16 -42.29
CA THR A 322 -0.19 34.53 -41.89
C THR A 322 0.44 33.80 -43.08
N THR A 323 1.66 33.29 -42.92
CA THR A 323 2.34 32.46 -43.90
C THR A 323 2.66 31.11 -43.26
N LEU A 324 2.29 30.01 -43.93
CA LEU A 324 2.80 28.68 -43.62
C LEU A 324 4.00 28.41 -44.53
N THR A 325 5.17 28.25 -43.94
CA THR A 325 6.44 28.00 -44.65
C THR A 325 6.83 26.54 -44.54
N VAL A 326 6.97 25.90 -45.70
CA VAL A 326 7.61 24.59 -45.82
C VAL A 326 9.12 24.78 -45.79
N ILE A 327 9.74 24.43 -44.66
CA ILE A 327 11.18 24.67 -44.41
C ILE A 327 12.10 23.60 -45.02
N TYR A 328 11.55 22.53 -45.59
CA TYR A 328 12.34 21.46 -46.18
C TYR A 328 12.93 21.88 -47.53
N THR A 329 14.26 21.99 -47.59
CA THR A 329 14.99 22.53 -48.74
C THR A 329 15.58 21.47 -49.66
N GLU A 330 15.58 20.18 -49.32
CA GLU A 330 16.09 19.10 -50.19
C GLU A 330 15.04 18.66 -51.24
N THR A 331 14.45 19.64 -51.93
CA THR A 331 13.47 19.44 -52.99
C THR A 331 14.10 19.55 -54.37
N VAL A 332 13.57 18.82 -55.35
CA VAL A 332 14.07 18.83 -56.74
C VAL A 332 13.04 19.40 -57.72
N THR A 333 13.50 19.81 -58.90
CA THR A 333 12.59 20.27 -59.97
C THR A 333 11.62 19.16 -60.35
N GLY A 334 10.32 19.48 -60.35
CA GLY A 334 9.24 18.54 -60.60
C GLY A 334 8.54 18.00 -59.35
N ASP A 335 9.12 18.17 -58.15
CA ASP A 335 8.42 17.89 -56.89
C ASP A 335 7.18 18.79 -56.77
N GLU A 336 6.11 18.28 -56.19
CA GLU A 336 4.87 19.05 -55.95
C GLU A 336 4.58 19.09 -54.45
N VAL A 337 4.60 20.29 -53.88
CA VAL A 337 4.38 20.52 -52.44
C VAL A 337 2.90 20.86 -52.24
N PHE A 338 2.22 20.09 -51.40
CA PHE A 338 0.84 20.35 -50.98
C PHE A 338 0.83 20.79 -49.52
N MET A 339 0.16 21.90 -49.25
CA MET A 339 -0.06 22.43 -47.91
C MET A 339 -1.52 22.21 -47.50
N PHE A 340 -1.71 21.82 -46.25
CA PHE A 340 -3.00 21.61 -45.62
C PHE A 340 -3.11 22.47 -44.37
N TRP A 341 -4.18 23.25 -44.30
CA TRP A 341 -4.59 24.05 -43.16
C TRP A 341 -5.96 23.56 -42.70
N ILE A 342 -6.00 22.77 -41.63
CA ILE A 342 -7.23 22.12 -41.18
C ILE A 342 -7.71 22.81 -39.91
N GLY A 343 -8.70 23.69 -40.03
CA GLY A 343 -9.34 24.35 -38.89
C GLY A 343 -10.50 23.53 -38.33
N SER A 344 -10.60 23.41 -37.00
CA SER A 344 -11.69 22.68 -36.33
C SER A 344 -13.09 23.29 -36.57
N ILE A 345 -13.15 24.58 -36.93
CA ILE A 345 -14.40 25.30 -37.24
C ILE A 345 -14.51 25.60 -38.73
N THR A 346 -13.42 26.08 -39.35
CA THR A 346 -13.44 26.49 -40.76
C THR A 346 -13.32 25.34 -41.75
N GLY A 347 -12.95 24.15 -41.29
CA GLY A 347 -12.68 22.99 -42.14
C GLY A 347 -11.31 23.08 -42.81
N GLU A 348 -11.12 22.28 -43.85
CA GLU A 348 -9.83 22.16 -44.56
C GLU A 348 -9.69 23.21 -45.66
N TYR A 349 -8.58 23.94 -45.62
CA TYR A 349 -8.04 24.73 -46.72
C TYR A 349 -6.77 24.06 -47.23
N ARG A 350 -6.62 23.95 -48.55
CA ARG A 350 -5.46 23.33 -49.19
C ARG A 350 -4.95 24.20 -50.34
N ASP A 351 -3.63 24.19 -50.52
CA ASP A 351 -2.97 24.79 -51.68
C ASP A 351 -1.76 23.94 -52.09
N SER A 352 -1.27 24.13 -53.32
CA SER A 352 -0.15 23.35 -53.83
C SER A 352 0.69 24.09 -54.86
N ILE A 353 1.98 23.77 -54.91
CA ILE A 353 2.89 24.30 -55.92
C ILE A 353 3.80 23.21 -56.47
N LYS A 354 3.89 23.15 -57.80
CA LYS A 354 4.87 22.33 -58.51
C LYS A 354 6.18 23.09 -58.66
N LEU A 355 7.28 22.52 -58.16
CA LEU A 355 8.58 23.15 -58.10
C LEU A 355 9.27 23.14 -59.46
N ASN A 356 9.92 24.25 -59.78
CA ASN A 356 10.72 24.44 -60.99
C ASN A 356 12.18 24.72 -60.62
N GLU A 357 13.01 25.06 -61.60
CA GLU A 357 14.45 25.33 -61.40
C GLU A 357 14.74 26.50 -60.44
N LEU A 358 13.77 27.40 -60.22
CA LEU A 358 13.93 28.58 -59.35
C LEU A 358 13.47 28.34 -57.91
N THR A 359 12.54 27.40 -57.71
CA THR A 359 11.89 27.15 -56.41
C THR A 359 12.34 25.84 -55.75
N ALA A 360 12.84 24.87 -56.51
CA ALA A 360 13.50 23.69 -55.95
C ALA A 360 14.75 24.10 -55.15
N GLY A 361 15.02 23.42 -54.02
CA GLY A 361 16.16 23.74 -53.17
C GLY A 361 15.91 24.83 -52.12
N LYS A 362 14.69 25.38 -52.03
CA LYS A 362 14.35 26.54 -51.19
C LYS A 362 13.10 26.28 -50.34
N GLU A 363 12.94 27.07 -49.29
CA GLU A 363 11.71 27.09 -48.50
C GLU A 363 10.53 27.59 -49.35
N VAL A 364 9.36 27.02 -49.10
CA VAL A 364 8.16 27.30 -49.89
C VAL A 364 7.09 27.94 -49.00
N PRO A 365 6.87 29.27 -49.11
CA PRO A 365 5.87 29.97 -48.32
C PRO A 365 4.47 29.89 -48.97
N PHE A 366 3.46 29.59 -48.17
CA PHE A 366 2.05 29.62 -48.54
C PHE A 366 1.30 30.68 -47.71
N PRO A 367 0.76 31.73 -48.34
CA PRO A 367 -0.03 32.74 -47.62
C PRO A 367 -1.39 32.19 -47.21
N ILE A 368 -1.78 32.44 -45.96
CA ILE A 368 -3.06 32.07 -45.37
C ILE A 368 -3.88 33.34 -45.12
N ASP A 369 -5.04 33.42 -45.76
CA ASP A 369 -5.95 34.57 -45.66
C ASP A 369 -6.55 34.70 -44.25
N ALA A 370 -6.72 35.94 -43.77
CA ALA A 370 -7.28 36.26 -42.46
C ALA A 370 -8.64 35.58 -42.18
N LYS A 371 -9.45 35.30 -43.21
CA LYS A 371 -10.74 34.62 -43.04
C LYS A 371 -10.62 33.20 -42.46
N TRP A 372 -9.54 32.50 -42.79
CA TRP A 372 -9.26 31.14 -42.29
C TRP A 372 -8.74 31.15 -40.85
N ILE A 373 -8.22 32.31 -40.41
CA ILE A 373 -7.78 32.57 -39.05
C ILE A 373 -8.99 33.04 -38.23
N LYS A 374 -9.53 34.23 -38.50
CA LYS A 374 -10.65 34.79 -37.73
C LYS A 374 -11.90 33.91 -37.75
N GLY A 375 -12.20 33.26 -38.87
CA GLY A 375 -13.31 32.32 -38.97
C GLY A 375 -13.14 31.07 -38.09
N ASN A 376 -11.90 30.76 -37.68
CA ASN A 376 -11.56 29.66 -36.77
C ASN A 376 -11.27 30.16 -35.35
N GLU A 377 -11.73 31.36 -34.98
CA GLU A 377 -11.56 31.91 -33.64
C GLU A 377 -12.18 30.97 -32.57
N GLY A 378 -11.33 30.55 -31.65
CA GLY A 378 -11.64 29.56 -30.63
C GLY A 378 -11.63 28.11 -31.08
N GLY A 379 -11.13 27.84 -32.29
CA GLY A 379 -10.81 26.51 -32.77
C GLY A 379 -9.32 26.20 -32.72
N THR A 380 -8.97 24.96 -33.06
CA THR A 380 -7.60 24.51 -33.32
C THR A 380 -7.34 24.45 -34.82
N VAL A 381 -6.07 24.52 -35.21
CA VAL A 381 -5.58 24.33 -36.56
C VAL A 381 -4.50 23.25 -36.55
N ILE A 382 -4.60 22.33 -37.50
CA ILE A 382 -3.53 21.40 -37.86
C ILE A 382 -2.96 21.89 -39.20
N ALA A 383 -1.73 22.40 -39.16
CA ALA A 383 -0.96 22.84 -40.31
C ALA A 383 0.05 21.76 -40.70
N LYS A 384 -0.06 21.21 -41.91
CA LYS A 384 0.87 20.18 -42.39
C LYS A 384 1.12 20.31 -43.88
N TYR A 385 2.15 19.62 -44.37
CA TYR A 385 2.42 19.54 -45.80
C TYR A 385 2.89 18.14 -46.20
N GLN A 386 2.80 17.85 -47.49
CA GLN A 386 3.38 16.67 -48.10
C GLN A 386 4.05 17.04 -49.42
N ILE A 387 5.05 16.28 -49.83
CA ILE A 387 5.77 16.49 -51.08
C ILE A 387 5.61 15.25 -51.93
N LYS A 388 4.89 15.39 -53.04
CA LYS A 388 4.86 14.38 -54.10
C LYS A 388 6.15 14.48 -54.90
N ARG A 389 6.97 13.44 -54.84
CA ARG A 389 8.32 13.47 -55.43
C ARG A 389 8.26 13.32 -56.95
N ALA A 390 9.10 14.07 -57.67
CA ALA A 390 9.26 13.94 -59.11
C ALA A 390 9.64 12.52 -59.54
N ALA A 391 10.41 11.82 -58.69
CA ALA A 391 10.84 10.45 -58.87
C ALA A 391 9.78 9.39 -58.51
N GLY A 392 8.60 9.81 -58.01
CA GLY A 392 7.53 8.94 -57.53
C GLY A 392 7.48 8.80 -56.00
N GLY A 393 6.27 8.59 -55.47
CA GLY A 393 5.97 8.52 -54.03
C GLY A 393 5.71 9.88 -53.37
N THR A 394 5.25 9.83 -52.12
CA THR A 394 4.90 11.00 -51.31
C THR A 394 5.68 10.97 -49.99
N SER A 395 6.32 12.08 -49.64
CA SER A 395 6.93 12.30 -48.32
C SER A 395 6.00 13.16 -47.46
N TYR A 396 5.85 12.82 -46.18
CA TYR A 396 4.92 13.49 -45.27
C TYR A 396 5.67 14.26 -44.19
N ALA A 397 5.18 15.45 -43.86
CA ALA A 397 5.69 16.26 -42.76
C ALA A 397 5.02 15.95 -41.44
N GLU A 398 5.77 16.12 -40.35
CA GLU A 398 5.16 16.26 -39.04
C GLU A 398 4.17 17.44 -39.04
N PRO A 399 2.94 17.26 -38.50
CA PRO A 399 1.99 18.35 -38.40
C PRO A 399 2.39 19.34 -37.30
N LEU A 400 2.17 20.63 -37.56
CA LEU A 400 2.19 21.69 -36.55
C LEU A 400 0.75 21.96 -36.08
N GLU A 401 0.50 21.80 -34.79
CA GLU A 401 -0.82 22.06 -34.18
C GLU A 401 -0.80 23.34 -33.33
N PHE A 402 -1.80 24.21 -33.48
CA PHE A 402 -1.93 25.44 -32.70
C PHE A 402 -3.39 25.92 -32.62
N SER A 403 -3.69 26.80 -31.66
CA SER A 403 -5.03 27.40 -31.49
C SER A 403 -5.14 28.75 -32.22
N VAL A 404 -6.32 29.07 -32.75
CA VAL A 404 -6.59 30.38 -33.37
C VAL A 404 -7.50 31.22 -32.48
N GLY A 405 -6.99 32.35 -32.00
CA GLY A 405 -7.64 33.07 -30.90
C GLY A 405 -7.76 32.22 -29.65
N VAL A 406 -8.67 32.60 -28.75
CA VAL A 406 -8.91 31.83 -27.52
C VAL A 406 -10.39 31.56 -27.38
N ALA A 407 -10.79 30.34 -27.70
CA ALA A 407 -11.72 29.66 -26.82
C ALA A 407 -10.83 29.16 -25.70
N LEU A 408 -10.74 29.94 -24.62
CA LEU A 408 -10.20 29.40 -23.38
C LEU A 408 -11.08 28.21 -22.99
N GLY A 409 -10.63 26.99 -23.25
CA GLY A 409 -11.24 25.77 -22.75
C GLY A 409 -10.90 25.65 -21.27
N LEU A 410 -11.55 26.48 -20.45
CA LEU A 410 -11.24 26.57 -19.03
C LEU A 410 -11.71 25.29 -18.33
N LYS A 411 -10.73 24.42 -18.05
CA LYS A 411 -10.90 23.20 -17.25
C LYS A 411 -11.35 23.59 -15.85
N GLU A 412 -12.03 22.68 -15.15
CA GLU A 412 -12.37 22.86 -13.74
C GLU A 412 -11.09 23.05 -12.88
N PRO A 413 -11.07 24.01 -11.96
CA PRO A 413 -9.91 24.24 -11.08
C PRO A 413 -9.66 23.06 -10.15
N LYS A 414 -8.42 22.83 -9.76
CA LYS A 414 -8.05 21.79 -8.77
C LYS A 414 -7.48 22.41 -7.50
N ILE A 415 -7.47 21.65 -6.41
CA ILE A 415 -6.73 22.01 -5.20
C ILE A 415 -5.56 21.03 -5.08
N LYS A 416 -4.33 21.55 -4.98
CA LYS A 416 -3.11 20.73 -4.90
C LYS A 416 -3.15 19.74 -3.74
N GLU A 417 -3.73 20.17 -2.63
CA GLU A 417 -3.87 19.39 -1.40
C GLU A 417 -5.10 18.45 -1.42
N ALA A 418 -5.86 18.38 -2.52
CA ALA A 418 -7.01 17.50 -2.70
C ALA A 418 -6.74 16.46 -3.82
N PRO A 419 -6.04 15.34 -3.52
CA PRO A 419 -5.51 14.43 -4.55
C PRO A 419 -6.58 13.70 -5.39
N ASN A 420 -7.84 13.67 -4.95
CA ASN A 420 -8.94 13.01 -5.64
C ASN A 420 -9.93 13.99 -6.31
N ASP A 421 -9.62 15.28 -6.33
CA ASP A 421 -10.38 16.37 -6.97
C ASP A 421 -11.87 16.48 -6.54
N THR A 422 -12.28 15.77 -5.48
CA THR A 422 -13.69 15.66 -5.03
C THR A 422 -13.86 15.90 -3.54
N SER A 423 -12.83 15.62 -2.75
CA SER A 423 -12.80 15.90 -1.31
C SER A 423 -11.45 16.45 -0.88
N LEU A 424 -11.46 17.36 0.09
CA LEU A 424 -10.26 17.91 0.72
C LEU A 424 -10.24 17.52 2.19
N ASP A 425 -9.17 16.82 2.62
CA ASP A 425 -8.85 16.72 4.03
C ASP A 425 -8.29 18.09 4.48
N PRO A 426 -8.95 18.80 5.43
CA PRO A 426 -8.47 20.09 5.89
C PRO A 426 -7.06 20.06 6.51
N LEU A 427 -6.56 18.90 6.93
CA LEU A 427 -5.22 18.76 7.50
C LEU A 427 -4.11 18.80 6.44
N ASP A 428 -4.39 18.28 5.23
CA ASP A 428 -3.45 18.35 4.10
C ASP A 428 -3.24 19.80 3.64
N ALA A 429 -4.24 20.67 3.85
CA ALA A 429 -4.22 22.09 3.49
C ALA A 429 -4.05 23.07 4.67
N GLN A 430 -3.63 22.61 5.86
CA GLN A 430 -3.59 23.50 7.04
C GLN A 430 -2.52 24.61 6.93
N ASN A 431 -1.45 24.37 6.16
CA ASN A 431 -0.31 25.29 6.05
C ASN A 431 -0.33 26.07 4.73
N ALA A 432 -0.95 25.50 3.70
CA ALA A 432 -1.11 26.08 2.39
C ALA A 432 -2.40 25.52 1.77
N LEU A 433 -3.15 26.38 1.09
CA LEU A 433 -4.30 25.98 0.28
C LEU A 433 -4.04 26.53 -1.11
N THR A 434 -3.84 25.66 -2.09
CA THR A 434 -3.30 26.05 -3.38
C THR A 434 -4.24 25.63 -4.49
N ALA A 435 -4.79 26.60 -5.20
CA ALA A 435 -5.51 26.33 -6.44
C ALA A 435 -4.50 26.05 -7.56
N VAL A 436 -4.69 24.94 -8.27
CA VAL A 436 -3.92 24.58 -9.46
C VAL A 436 -4.80 24.86 -10.67
N ILE A 437 -4.43 25.90 -11.42
CA ILE A 437 -5.12 26.34 -12.62
C ILE A 437 -4.28 25.98 -13.83
N ASP A 438 -4.81 25.07 -14.64
CA ASP A 438 -4.22 24.66 -15.90
C ASP A 438 -5.32 24.61 -16.95
N TYR A 439 -5.11 25.29 -18.07
CA TYR A 439 -6.06 25.33 -19.17
C TYR A 439 -5.34 25.45 -20.50
N ASP A 440 -5.96 24.87 -21.52
CA ASP A 440 -5.36 24.81 -22.85
C ASP A 440 -5.33 26.22 -23.46
N GLY A 441 -4.16 26.61 -23.99
CA GLY A 441 -3.93 27.94 -24.58
C GLY A 441 -3.61 29.06 -23.58
N MET A 442 -3.11 28.75 -22.39
CA MET A 442 -2.61 29.73 -21.41
C MET A 442 -1.44 30.56 -21.97
N LEU A 443 -1.49 31.89 -21.82
CA LEU A 443 -0.46 32.81 -22.29
C LEU A 443 0.15 33.63 -21.16
N VAL A 444 1.43 33.99 -21.32
CA VAL A 444 2.08 34.98 -20.46
C VAL A 444 1.35 36.32 -20.61
N GLY A 445 0.93 36.91 -19.49
CA GLY A 445 0.14 38.14 -19.44
C GLY A 445 -1.36 37.94 -19.20
N ASP A 446 -1.87 36.70 -19.25
CA ASP A 446 -3.21 36.39 -18.76
C ASP A 446 -3.34 36.72 -17.26
N LYS A 447 -4.53 37.15 -16.83
CA LYS A 447 -4.83 37.40 -15.42
C LYS A 447 -5.90 36.43 -14.93
N ILE A 448 -5.59 35.68 -13.89
CA ILE A 448 -6.46 34.65 -13.31
C ILE A 448 -7.05 35.15 -11.98
N ILE A 449 -8.35 35.02 -11.79
CA ILE A 449 -9.02 35.26 -10.50
C ILE A 449 -9.67 33.97 -10.06
N VAL A 450 -9.23 33.39 -8.94
CA VAL A 450 -9.82 32.16 -8.39
C VAL A 450 -10.85 32.52 -7.32
N ARG A 451 -12.00 31.85 -7.36
CA ARG A 451 -13.12 32.02 -6.44
C ARG A 451 -13.39 30.73 -5.68
N TRP A 452 -13.12 30.75 -4.37
CA TRP A 452 -13.60 29.79 -3.40
C TRP A 452 -14.90 30.32 -2.81
N THR A 453 -16.02 29.69 -3.16
CA THR A 453 -17.35 30.07 -2.66
C THR A 453 -17.79 29.08 -1.60
N GLY A 454 -17.90 29.55 -0.35
CA GLY A 454 -18.39 28.73 0.76
C GLY A 454 -19.83 28.27 0.55
N ALA A 455 -20.22 27.17 1.21
CA ALA A 455 -21.57 26.62 1.09
C ALA A 455 -22.65 27.65 1.54
N PRO A 456 -23.89 27.59 1.01
CA PRO A 456 -24.97 28.49 1.41
C PRO A 456 -25.13 28.58 2.93
N GLY A 457 -25.27 29.80 3.46
CA GLY A 457 -25.35 30.06 4.90
C GLY A 457 -24.01 30.20 5.62
N THR A 458 -22.88 30.01 4.93
CA THR A 458 -21.55 30.27 5.47
C THR A 458 -21.27 31.79 5.49
N PRO A 459 -20.69 32.35 6.57
CA PRO A 459 -20.29 33.76 6.60
C PRO A 459 -19.34 34.14 5.46
N ALA A 460 -19.28 35.43 5.10
CA ALA A 460 -18.44 35.92 4.01
C ALA A 460 -16.95 35.52 4.14
N ALA A 461 -16.44 35.42 5.38
CA ALA A 461 -15.09 34.96 5.66
C ALA A 461 -14.80 33.49 5.28
N GLY A 462 -15.85 32.69 5.02
CA GLY A 462 -15.73 31.34 4.46
C GLY A 462 -15.66 31.29 2.94
N SER A 463 -15.61 32.45 2.27
CA SER A 463 -15.36 32.56 0.83
C SER A 463 -14.10 33.40 0.60
N HIS A 464 -13.39 33.14 -0.49
CA HIS A 464 -12.20 33.89 -0.86
C HIS A 464 -12.14 34.06 -2.38
N THR A 465 -11.93 35.29 -2.81
CA THR A 465 -11.61 35.63 -4.20
C THR A 465 -10.20 36.19 -4.21
N THR A 466 -9.34 35.67 -5.06
CA THR A 466 -7.96 36.14 -5.16
C THR A 466 -7.91 37.50 -5.85
N GLU A 467 -6.85 38.26 -5.61
CA GLU A 467 -6.47 39.35 -6.52
C GLU A 467 -6.09 38.77 -7.90
N PRO A 468 -6.15 39.57 -8.99
CA PRO A 468 -5.77 39.12 -10.32
C PRO A 468 -4.32 38.61 -10.36
N TRP A 469 -4.15 37.31 -10.58
CA TRP A 469 -2.87 36.63 -10.65
C TRP A 469 -2.29 36.70 -12.07
N PRO A 470 -1.15 37.36 -12.30
CA PRO A 470 -0.54 37.44 -13.62
C PRO A 470 0.17 36.12 -13.97
N VAL A 471 -0.16 35.54 -15.12
CA VAL A 471 0.58 34.42 -15.69
C VAL A 471 1.92 34.93 -16.19
N THR A 472 3.01 34.47 -15.60
CA THR A 472 4.39 34.86 -15.97
C THR A 472 5.16 33.77 -16.71
N THR A 473 4.71 32.52 -16.62
CA THR A 473 5.25 31.35 -17.32
C THR A 473 4.07 30.47 -17.75
N VAL A 474 4.12 29.91 -18.95
CA VAL A 474 3.07 29.01 -19.48
C VAL A 474 3.11 27.66 -18.75
N GLY A 475 1.94 27.11 -18.42
CA GLY A 475 1.77 25.84 -17.68
C GLY A 475 0.95 26.01 -16.40
N ALA A 476 0.77 24.94 -15.64
CA ALA A 476 -0.06 24.96 -14.43
C ALA A 476 0.36 26.05 -13.44
N GLN A 477 -0.59 26.91 -13.06
CA GLN A 477 -0.39 27.99 -12.09
C GLN A 477 -0.81 27.54 -10.70
N GLU A 478 0.09 27.68 -9.73
CA GLU A 478 -0.17 27.46 -8.31
C GLU A 478 -0.53 28.79 -7.65
N ILE A 479 -1.83 29.01 -7.39
CA ILE A 479 -2.37 30.26 -6.86
C ILE A 479 -2.77 30.04 -5.40
N PRO A 480 -2.13 30.72 -4.44
CA PRO A 480 -2.49 30.62 -3.03
C PRO A 480 -3.90 31.14 -2.74
N LEU A 481 -4.68 30.35 -2.02
CA LEU A 481 -5.96 30.74 -1.44
C LEU A 481 -5.82 30.94 0.08
N ALA A 482 -6.74 31.71 0.66
CA ALA A 482 -6.76 31.92 2.10
C ALA A 482 -7.11 30.64 2.87
N VAL A 483 -6.14 30.01 3.53
CA VAL A 483 -6.32 28.83 4.40
C VAL A 483 -7.45 29.02 5.44
N SER A 484 -7.68 30.26 5.88
CA SER A 484 -8.73 30.60 6.85
C SER A 484 -10.13 30.16 6.41
N VAL A 485 -10.41 30.00 5.11
CA VAL A 485 -11.73 29.56 4.62
C VAL A 485 -12.08 28.13 5.01
N LEU A 486 -11.08 27.27 5.27
CA LEU A 486 -11.30 25.86 5.62
C LEU A 486 -12.12 25.73 6.90
N ALA A 487 -11.80 26.55 7.91
CA ALA A 487 -12.46 26.53 9.22
C ALA A 487 -13.98 26.83 9.14
N PHE A 488 -14.42 27.60 8.14
CA PHE A 488 -15.83 27.93 7.93
C PHE A 488 -16.60 26.86 7.14
N ASN A 489 -15.88 26.00 6.41
CA ASN A 489 -16.45 25.04 5.46
C ASN A 489 -16.28 23.57 5.88
N LEU A 490 -15.75 23.28 7.08
CA LEU A 490 -15.66 21.91 7.60
C LEU A 490 -17.00 21.17 7.50
N ALA A 491 -16.97 19.95 6.95
CA ALA A 491 -18.13 19.10 6.69
C ALA A 491 -19.18 19.71 5.74
N LYS A 492 -18.78 20.64 4.86
CA LYS A 492 -19.64 21.25 3.84
C LYS A 492 -19.03 21.10 2.44
N SER A 493 -19.88 21.20 1.43
CA SER A 493 -19.45 21.25 0.02
C SER A 493 -19.38 22.69 -0.47
N ILE A 494 -18.19 23.10 -0.91
CA ILE A 494 -17.94 24.42 -1.49
C ILE A 494 -17.97 24.36 -3.02
N THR A 495 -18.05 25.52 -3.65
CA THR A 495 -17.90 25.66 -5.10
C THR A 495 -16.60 26.40 -5.40
N LEU A 496 -15.81 25.86 -6.32
CA LEU A 496 -14.54 26.41 -6.79
C LEU A 496 -14.65 26.71 -8.29
N ASP A 497 -14.30 27.91 -8.69
CA ASP A 497 -14.24 28.33 -10.09
C ASP A 497 -13.18 29.43 -10.25
N TYR A 498 -12.86 29.80 -11.49
CA TYR A 498 -11.98 30.92 -11.77
C TYR A 498 -12.38 31.65 -13.04
N SER A 499 -11.90 32.87 -13.18
CA SER A 499 -12.02 33.65 -14.41
C SER A 499 -10.65 34.00 -14.97
N VAL A 500 -10.56 34.08 -16.29
CA VAL A 500 -9.35 34.49 -17.01
C VAL A 500 -9.66 35.72 -17.83
N THR A 501 -8.84 36.76 -17.65
CA THR A 501 -8.86 37.98 -18.46
C THR A 501 -7.60 38.03 -19.31
N ARG A 502 -7.78 38.06 -20.64
CA ARG A 502 -6.68 38.24 -21.61
C ARG A 502 -6.66 39.67 -22.13
N GLY A 503 -5.58 40.41 -21.86
CA GLY A 503 -5.43 41.79 -22.30
C GLY A 503 -6.57 42.69 -21.80
N THR A 504 -7.36 43.25 -22.72
CA THR A 504 -8.55 44.08 -22.44
C THR A 504 -9.88 43.38 -22.73
N GLN A 505 -9.88 42.06 -22.95
CA GLN A 505 -11.10 41.29 -23.21
C GLN A 505 -11.93 41.13 -21.92
N GLU A 506 -13.24 40.86 -22.06
CA GLU A 506 -14.08 40.53 -20.91
C GLU A 506 -13.62 39.22 -20.23
N PRO A 507 -13.68 39.11 -18.89
CA PRO A 507 -13.30 37.89 -18.19
C PRO A 507 -14.16 36.70 -18.61
N LYS A 508 -13.53 35.56 -18.89
CA LYS A 508 -14.22 34.29 -19.17
C LYS A 508 -14.15 33.38 -17.95
N ASP A 509 -15.29 32.85 -17.53
CA ASP A 509 -15.41 31.96 -16.37
C ASP A 509 -15.19 30.48 -16.74
N SER A 510 -14.61 29.73 -15.81
CA SER A 510 -14.46 28.27 -15.90
C SER A 510 -15.75 27.53 -15.58
N GLN A 511 -15.77 26.22 -15.83
CA GLN A 511 -16.74 25.35 -15.17
C GLN A 511 -16.51 25.34 -13.65
N THR A 512 -17.59 25.12 -12.88
CA THR A 512 -17.55 25.08 -11.43
C THR A 512 -17.25 23.68 -10.93
N ARG A 513 -16.30 23.54 -10.01
CA ARG A 513 -16.03 22.30 -9.27
C ARG A 513 -16.72 22.34 -7.92
N MET A 514 -17.48 21.30 -7.60
CA MET A 514 -17.90 21.07 -6.21
C MET A 514 -16.82 20.29 -5.47
N LEU A 515 -16.44 20.76 -4.28
CA LEU A 515 -15.43 20.12 -3.44
C LEU A 515 -15.96 19.93 -2.02
N ALA A 516 -15.94 18.69 -1.52
CA ALA A 516 -16.34 18.41 -0.15
C ALA A 516 -15.16 18.65 0.81
N VAL A 517 -15.28 19.61 1.72
CA VAL A 517 -14.29 19.79 2.80
C VAL A 517 -14.66 18.84 3.93
N LEU A 518 -13.80 17.85 4.18
CA LEU A 518 -14.06 16.79 5.15
C LEU A 518 -14.07 17.34 6.59
N PRO A 519 -14.82 16.71 7.51
CA PRO A 519 -14.67 16.99 8.93
C PRO A 519 -13.28 16.59 9.43
N ILE A 520 -12.73 17.31 10.41
CA ILE A 520 -11.52 16.89 11.11
C ILE A 520 -11.85 15.65 11.96
N ALA A 521 -11.15 14.54 11.74
CA ALA A 521 -11.32 13.33 12.53
C ALA A 521 -11.05 13.59 14.02
N GLN A 522 -11.85 13.01 14.92
CA GLN A 522 -11.71 13.22 16.36
C GLN A 522 -10.33 12.84 16.92
N SER A 523 -9.63 11.89 16.28
CA SER A 523 -8.26 11.50 16.65
C SER A 523 -7.24 12.63 16.50
N HIS A 524 -7.49 13.59 15.63
CA HIS A 524 -6.61 14.75 15.40
C HIS A 524 -6.97 15.96 16.28
N LEU A 525 -8.04 15.86 17.06
CA LEU A 525 -8.51 16.91 17.96
C LEU A 525 -8.01 16.63 19.39
N PRO A 526 -7.16 17.51 19.98
CA PRO A 526 -6.63 17.29 21.32
C PRO A 526 -7.73 17.36 22.38
N LYS A 527 -7.75 16.40 23.29
CA LYS A 527 -8.68 16.44 24.41
C LYS A 527 -8.31 17.56 25.39
N PRO A 528 -9.27 18.25 26.02
CA PRO A 528 -8.98 19.15 27.13
C PRO A 528 -8.33 18.37 28.27
N LEU A 529 -7.53 19.03 29.11
CA LEU A 529 -6.88 18.38 30.23
C LEU A 529 -6.83 19.21 31.51
N ILE A 530 -6.66 18.53 32.64
CA ILE A 530 -6.29 19.14 33.92
C ILE A 530 -4.82 18.85 34.13
N THR A 531 -3.97 19.88 34.16
CA THR A 531 -2.51 19.68 34.15
C THR A 531 -1.97 18.94 35.38
N GLN A 532 -2.76 18.89 36.45
CA GLN A 532 -2.47 18.20 37.69
C GLN A 532 -2.96 16.74 37.73
N ALA A 533 -3.69 16.29 36.70
CA ALA A 533 -3.97 14.86 36.55
C ALA A 533 -2.69 14.10 36.17
N SER A 534 -2.75 12.77 36.32
CA SER A 534 -1.65 11.85 35.99
C SER A 534 -1.07 12.10 34.59
N GLU A 535 0.23 11.83 34.43
CA GLU A 535 0.97 12.06 33.16
C GLU A 535 0.81 13.50 32.62
N ALA A 536 0.89 14.50 33.53
CA ALA A 536 0.69 15.91 33.21
C ALA A 536 -0.67 16.23 32.55
N GLY A 537 -1.69 15.43 32.85
CA GLY A 537 -3.06 15.54 32.37
C GLY A 537 -3.42 14.65 31.17
N GLU A 538 -2.48 13.87 30.64
CA GLU A 538 -2.79 12.90 29.59
C GLU A 538 -3.33 11.57 30.13
N GLY A 539 -3.00 11.24 31.39
CA GLY A 539 -3.42 10.02 32.07
C GLY A 539 -4.90 10.01 32.46
N SER A 540 -5.39 8.85 32.87
CA SER A 540 -6.82 8.62 33.16
C SER A 540 -7.24 8.98 34.59
N GLU A 541 -6.32 9.35 35.47
CA GLU A 541 -6.61 9.60 36.89
C GLU A 541 -6.36 11.06 37.28
N LEU A 542 -7.31 11.65 38.03
CA LEU A 542 -7.14 12.93 38.71
C LEU A 542 -7.14 12.70 40.22
N ASP A 543 -5.96 12.76 40.83
CA ASP A 543 -5.81 12.65 42.28
C ASP A 543 -6.08 14.01 42.94
N VAL A 544 -7.34 14.20 43.36
CA VAL A 544 -7.80 15.43 44.01
C VAL A 544 -7.15 15.62 45.38
N SER A 545 -6.68 14.54 46.00
CA SER A 545 -6.01 14.56 47.31
C SER A 545 -4.71 15.37 47.32
N GLN A 546 -4.02 15.41 46.17
CA GLN A 546 -2.73 16.07 46.01
C GLN A 546 -2.87 17.55 45.60
N LEU A 547 -4.09 18.02 45.35
CA LEU A 547 -4.33 19.39 44.94
C LEU A 547 -4.32 20.32 46.16
N THR A 548 -3.34 21.23 46.20
CA THR A 548 -3.20 22.26 47.25
C THR A 548 -3.79 23.62 46.85
N SER A 549 -4.25 23.75 45.61
CA SER A 549 -4.86 24.96 45.06
C SER A 549 -5.81 24.61 43.90
N ASN A 550 -6.46 25.61 43.30
CA ASN A 550 -7.31 25.41 42.12
C ASN A 550 -6.56 24.68 41.01
N ALA A 551 -7.21 23.71 40.37
CA ALA A 551 -6.61 23.00 39.25
C ALA A 551 -6.61 23.85 37.98
N THR A 552 -5.66 23.59 37.11
CA THR A 552 -5.47 24.30 35.86
C THR A 552 -6.05 23.47 34.73
N LEU A 553 -7.11 23.99 34.13
CA LEU A 553 -7.61 23.49 32.85
C LEU A 553 -6.68 23.97 31.75
N ARG A 554 -6.38 23.09 30.80
CA ARG A 554 -5.58 23.40 29.63
C ARG A 554 -6.22 22.79 28.40
N VAL A 555 -6.24 23.56 27.33
CA VAL A 555 -6.56 23.05 25.99
C VAL A 555 -5.38 23.36 25.10
N ASN A 556 -4.84 22.32 24.47
CA ASN A 556 -3.73 22.46 23.53
C ASN A 556 -4.23 23.11 22.23
N SER A 557 -3.28 23.58 21.41
CA SER A 557 -3.55 24.00 20.04
C SER A 557 -4.14 22.84 19.25
N TYR A 558 -5.05 23.17 18.33
CA TYR A 558 -5.74 22.21 17.48
C TYR A 558 -5.62 22.65 16.02
N PRO A 559 -5.74 21.73 15.05
CA PRO A 559 -5.65 22.08 13.63
C PRO A 559 -6.64 23.20 13.27
N LEU A 560 -6.28 24.13 12.39
CA LEU A 560 -7.10 25.30 12.01
C LEU A 560 -7.54 26.22 13.17
N ILE A 561 -6.81 26.25 14.29
CA ILE A 561 -7.01 27.28 15.31
C ILE A 561 -6.75 28.67 14.72
N ALA A 562 -7.69 29.59 14.91
CA ALA A 562 -7.61 30.96 14.41
C ALA A 562 -8.04 31.95 15.50
N LEU A 563 -7.75 33.24 15.34
CA LEU A 563 -8.19 34.27 16.28
C LEU A 563 -9.72 34.36 16.31
N LYS A 564 -10.29 34.60 17.49
CA LYS A 564 -11.74 34.82 17.70
C LYS A 564 -12.63 33.63 17.33
N GLN A 565 -12.12 32.40 17.40
CA GLN A 565 -12.97 31.21 17.42
C GLN A 565 -13.58 31.07 18.81
N TYR A 566 -14.90 31.03 18.86
CA TYR A 566 -15.65 30.86 20.10
C TYR A 566 -15.54 29.44 20.62
N VAL A 567 -15.37 29.30 21.93
CA VAL A 567 -15.12 28.01 22.58
C VAL A 567 -16.01 27.78 23.79
N TRP A 568 -16.29 26.50 24.04
CA TRP A 568 -17.00 26.02 25.21
C TRP A 568 -16.14 25.02 25.96
N LEU A 569 -16.14 25.12 27.28
CA LEU A 569 -15.50 24.14 28.15
C LEU A 569 -16.41 23.89 29.34
N LYS A 570 -16.90 22.65 29.44
CA LYS A 570 -17.81 22.21 30.51
C LYS A 570 -17.17 21.00 31.21
N ALA A 571 -17.31 20.96 32.53
CA ALA A 571 -17.00 19.78 33.32
C ALA A 571 -18.28 19.19 33.89
N LYS A 572 -18.40 17.86 33.85
CA LYS A 572 -19.49 17.10 34.44
C LYS A 572 -18.93 15.96 35.29
N GLY A 573 -19.55 15.66 36.41
CA GLY A 573 -19.17 14.52 37.23
C GLY A 573 -20.22 14.19 38.28
N THR A 574 -19.87 13.35 39.24
CA THR A 574 -20.76 12.95 40.32
C THR A 574 -20.30 13.57 41.64
N LEU A 575 -21.22 14.20 42.37
CA LEU A 575 -20.97 14.73 43.72
C LEU A 575 -20.99 13.61 44.75
N LYS A 576 -20.26 13.75 45.86
CA LYS A 576 -20.31 12.85 47.03
C LYS A 576 -21.73 12.64 47.60
N SER A 577 -22.65 13.57 47.34
CA SER A 577 -24.06 13.46 47.72
C SER A 577 -24.90 12.57 46.78
N GLY A 578 -24.32 12.03 45.71
CA GLY A 578 -25.00 11.27 44.65
C GLY A 578 -25.67 12.13 43.57
N GLY A 579 -25.54 13.47 43.62
CA GLY A 579 -26.05 14.39 42.59
C GLY A 579 -25.08 14.60 41.42
N VAL A 580 -25.56 15.21 40.33
CA VAL A 580 -24.71 15.55 39.17
C VAL A 580 -24.01 16.89 39.40
N TYR A 581 -22.68 16.90 39.33
CA TYR A 581 -21.87 18.11 39.20
C TYR A 581 -21.85 18.57 37.74
N SER A 582 -22.06 19.86 37.50
CA SER A 582 -21.91 20.46 36.17
C SER A 582 -21.43 21.90 36.29
N LYS A 583 -20.33 22.24 35.62
CA LYS A 583 -19.77 23.59 35.60
C LYS A 583 -19.32 24.01 34.21
N THR A 584 -19.73 25.19 33.80
CA THR A 584 -19.27 25.83 32.56
C THR A 584 -18.13 26.80 32.88
N PHE A 585 -16.96 26.55 32.31
CA PHE A 585 -15.79 27.42 32.43
C PHE A 585 -15.73 28.44 31.31
N TRP A 586 -15.94 27.97 30.07
CA TRP A 586 -15.91 28.80 28.89
C TRP A 586 -17.23 28.73 28.15
N GLN A 587 -17.71 29.89 27.73
CA GLN A 587 -18.86 30.06 26.86
C GLN A 587 -18.76 31.40 26.10
N PRO A 588 -19.29 31.48 24.88
CA PRO A 588 -19.43 32.74 24.15
C PRO A 588 -20.42 33.70 24.81
N PRO A 589 -20.32 35.02 24.55
CA PRO A 589 -19.28 35.67 23.74
C PRO A 589 -17.97 35.91 24.52
N GLY A 590 -17.90 35.55 25.79
CA GLY A 590 -16.76 35.86 26.68
C GLY A 590 -15.52 34.99 26.46
N SER A 591 -15.64 33.85 25.79
CA SER A 591 -14.55 32.88 25.62
C SER A 591 -14.25 32.63 24.15
N GLN A 592 -13.09 33.09 23.71
CA GLN A 592 -12.62 32.93 22.35
C GLN A 592 -11.10 32.73 22.32
N THR A 593 -10.61 32.05 21.30
CA THR A 593 -9.17 31.94 21.02
C THR A 593 -8.55 33.33 20.78
N ASN A 594 -7.30 33.47 21.22
CA ASN A 594 -6.54 34.72 21.17
C ASN A 594 -5.11 34.45 20.72
N ALA A 595 -4.36 35.53 20.44
CA ALA A 595 -3.00 35.44 19.91
C ALA A 595 -2.06 34.69 20.85
N THR A 596 -2.24 34.83 22.16
CA THR A 596 -1.44 34.12 23.16
C THR A 596 -1.63 32.61 23.07
N TRP A 597 -2.86 32.13 22.94
CA TRP A 597 -3.14 30.69 22.77
C TRP A 597 -2.43 30.14 21.53
N ILE A 598 -2.63 30.81 20.40
CA ILE A 598 -2.06 30.38 19.11
C ILE A 598 -0.54 30.34 19.17
N ASN A 599 0.10 31.41 19.66
CA ASN A 599 1.56 31.52 19.70
C ASN A 599 2.21 30.54 20.69
N GLN A 600 1.56 30.27 21.84
CA GLN A 600 2.10 29.34 22.85
C GLN A 600 1.74 27.88 22.55
N GLY A 601 0.80 27.64 21.66
CA GLY A 601 0.30 26.30 21.35
C GLY A 601 -0.65 25.73 22.40
N PHE A 602 -1.16 26.55 23.33
CA PHE A 602 -2.14 26.15 24.36
C PHE A 602 -2.71 27.35 25.11
N TYR A 603 -3.83 27.16 25.81
CA TYR A 603 -4.34 28.12 26.78
C TYR A 603 -4.62 27.45 28.12
N LYS A 604 -4.27 28.15 29.21
CA LYS A 604 -4.45 27.69 30.59
C LYS A 604 -5.51 28.54 31.29
N HIS A 605 -6.39 27.88 32.04
CA HIS A 605 -7.36 28.50 32.93
C HIS A 605 -7.14 27.98 34.35
N ASN A 606 -6.56 28.80 35.22
CA ASN A 606 -6.25 28.47 36.62
C ASN A 606 -7.48 28.65 37.55
N GLY A 607 -8.65 28.20 37.10
CA GLY A 607 -9.93 28.53 37.71
C GLY A 607 -10.86 27.34 37.97
N PHE A 608 -10.37 26.09 37.90
CA PHE A 608 -11.15 24.94 38.40
C PHE A 608 -11.05 24.90 39.92
N PRO A 609 -12.10 25.28 40.68
CA PRO A 609 -11.97 25.46 42.12
C PRO A 609 -11.66 24.15 42.83
N LEU A 610 -10.71 24.20 43.77
CA LEU A 610 -10.35 23.04 44.59
C LEU A 610 -11.57 22.50 45.35
N ALA A 611 -12.40 23.38 45.89
CA ALA A 611 -13.61 23.01 46.63
C ALA A 611 -14.61 22.21 45.79
N ASP A 612 -14.75 22.56 44.49
CA ASP A 612 -15.61 21.82 43.57
C ASP A 612 -15.06 20.41 43.34
N LEU A 613 -13.75 20.30 43.06
CA LEU A 613 -13.10 19.01 42.86
C LEU A 613 -13.17 18.11 44.10
N GLN A 614 -13.01 18.68 45.30
CA GLN A 614 -13.12 17.96 46.58
C GLN A 614 -14.54 17.49 46.91
N SER A 615 -15.56 18.09 46.27
CA SER A 615 -16.96 17.70 46.42
C SER A 615 -17.36 16.51 45.53
N LEU A 616 -16.50 16.10 44.59
CA LEU A 616 -16.72 14.96 43.70
C LEU A 616 -16.53 13.63 44.43
N GLU A 617 -17.33 12.64 44.06
CA GLU A 617 -17.31 11.29 44.63
C GLU A 617 -16.04 10.53 44.20
N ASP A 618 -15.44 9.77 45.12
CA ASP A 618 -14.28 8.94 44.81
C ASP A 618 -14.64 7.81 43.83
N GLY A 619 -13.75 7.51 42.88
CA GLY A 619 -13.98 6.54 41.81
C GLY A 619 -14.97 6.98 40.73
N SER A 620 -15.63 8.13 40.89
CA SER A 620 -16.55 8.68 39.89
C SER A 620 -15.81 9.25 38.68
N ASP A 621 -16.52 9.38 37.56
CA ASP A 621 -15.99 9.97 36.35
C ASP A 621 -16.15 11.50 36.39
N LEU A 622 -15.06 12.22 36.13
CA LEU A 622 -15.05 13.64 35.81
C LEU A 622 -14.75 13.80 34.33
N GLU A 623 -15.75 14.28 33.60
CA GLU A 623 -15.75 14.45 32.16
C GLU A 623 -15.54 15.92 31.79
N LEU A 624 -14.59 16.19 30.91
CA LEU A 624 -14.38 17.51 30.30
C LEU A 624 -14.82 17.47 28.84
N GLU A 625 -15.81 18.29 28.52
CA GLU A 625 -16.31 18.52 27.18
C GLU A 625 -15.78 19.85 26.67
N PHE A 626 -15.02 19.81 25.58
CA PHE A 626 -14.55 21.01 24.87
C PHE A 626 -15.17 21.07 23.48
N LYS A 627 -15.63 22.26 23.09
CA LYS A 627 -16.14 22.55 21.75
C LYS A 627 -15.51 23.82 21.21
N ALA A 628 -15.26 23.85 19.91
CA ALA A 628 -14.79 25.06 19.22
C ALA A 628 -15.63 25.32 17.97
N ALA A 629 -16.09 26.56 17.81
CA ALA A 629 -16.71 27.04 16.59
C ALA A 629 -15.62 27.57 15.65
N PHE A 630 -15.17 26.70 14.75
CA PHE A 630 -14.10 26.97 13.80
C PHE A 630 -14.37 28.21 12.92
N GLY A 631 -15.62 28.41 12.51
CA GLY A 631 -16.07 29.60 11.77
C GLY A 631 -16.42 30.81 12.65
N GLY A 632 -16.08 30.82 13.94
CA GLY A 632 -16.33 31.98 14.83
C GLY A 632 -17.81 32.23 15.15
N SER A 633 -18.68 31.22 15.01
CA SER A 633 -20.10 31.29 15.40
C SER A 633 -20.26 31.26 16.92
N GLN A 634 -21.24 31.99 17.45
CA GLN A 634 -21.62 31.95 18.87
C GLN A 634 -22.61 30.82 19.18
N VAL A 635 -23.08 30.09 18.17
CA VAL A 635 -24.09 29.03 18.30
C VAL A 635 -23.42 27.71 18.65
N GLU A 636 -23.75 27.12 19.81
CA GLU A 636 -23.08 25.90 20.31
C GLU A 636 -23.30 24.68 19.40
N SER A 637 -24.46 24.56 18.73
CA SER A 637 -24.74 23.45 17.80
C SER A 637 -23.92 23.48 16.50
N GLU A 638 -23.29 24.62 16.19
CA GLU A 638 -22.39 24.78 15.05
C GLU A 638 -20.93 24.53 15.42
N ALA A 639 -20.64 24.30 16.72
CA ALA A 639 -19.31 24.01 17.21
C ALA A 639 -18.95 22.53 17.03
N VAL A 640 -17.71 22.28 16.64
CA VAL A 640 -17.16 20.92 16.59
C VAL A 640 -16.88 20.46 18.02
N THR A 641 -17.42 19.29 18.36
CA THR A 641 -17.21 18.67 19.67
C THR A 641 -15.96 17.81 19.65
N PHE A 642 -15.04 18.11 20.56
CA PHE A 642 -13.80 17.36 20.73
C PHE A 642 -14.07 16.07 21.50
N ALA A 643 -13.17 15.10 21.37
CA ALA A 643 -13.26 13.88 22.15
C ALA A 643 -13.25 14.19 23.65
N LEU A 644 -14.15 13.53 24.39
CA LEU A 644 -14.29 13.73 25.82
C LEU A 644 -13.01 13.29 26.54
N ARG A 645 -12.57 14.11 27.50
CA ARG A 645 -11.57 13.67 28.48
C ARG A 645 -12.30 13.20 29.72
N THR A 646 -12.09 11.94 30.09
CA THR A 646 -12.63 11.37 31.33
C THR A 646 -11.47 11.08 32.27
N TYR A 647 -11.57 11.61 33.48
CA TYR A 647 -10.71 11.25 34.59
C TYR A 647 -11.50 10.44 35.60
N LYS A 648 -10.91 9.34 36.08
CA LYS A 648 -11.31 8.76 37.35
C LYS A 648 -10.86 9.72 38.45
N VAL A 649 -11.85 10.25 39.17
CA VAL A 649 -11.62 11.07 40.36
C VAL A 649 -11.10 10.14 41.43
N LYS A 650 -9.85 10.34 41.83
CA LYS A 650 -9.31 9.79 43.06
C LYS A 650 -9.48 10.86 44.13
N ALA A 651 -10.66 10.90 44.70
CA ALA A 651 -10.99 11.81 45.79
C ALA A 651 -10.48 11.23 47.10
N PHE A 652 -10.28 12.10 48.08
CA PHE A 652 -9.98 11.67 49.43
C PHE A 652 -11.14 10.83 49.98
N GLU A 653 -10.94 9.53 50.17
CA GLU A 653 -11.67 8.74 51.15
C GLU A 653 -11.22 9.25 52.54
N ASP A 654 -12.06 10.02 53.23
CA ASP A 654 -11.77 10.46 54.62
C ASP A 654 -12.04 9.29 55.59
N ILE A 655 -11.33 8.17 55.34
CA ILE A 655 -11.37 6.97 56.18
C ILE A 655 -10.57 7.26 57.43
N VAL A 656 -11.26 7.27 58.56
CA VAL A 656 -10.62 7.32 59.89
C VAL A 656 -9.70 6.11 60.02
N PRO A 657 -8.40 6.30 60.24
CA PRO A 657 -7.49 5.19 60.38
C PRO A 657 -7.83 4.39 61.64
N THR A 658 -7.79 3.06 61.54
CA THR A 658 -7.93 2.14 62.67
C THR A 658 -6.56 1.65 63.13
N LEU A 659 -6.49 1.12 64.36
CA LEU A 659 -5.34 0.37 64.87
C LEU A 659 -5.86 -0.94 65.45
N ASP A 660 -5.98 -1.95 64.60
CA ASP A 660 -6.74 -3.16 64.87
C ASP A 660 -5.86 -4.25 65.52
N SER A 661 -4.59 -4.33 65.12
CA SER A 661 -3.65 -5.37 65.56
C SER A 661 -2.34 -4.77 66.07
N VAL A 662 -1.86 -5.36 67.17
CA VAL A 662 -0.53 -5.12 67.75
C VAL A 662 0.06 -6.49 67.93
N LYS A 663 1.17 -6.80 67.24
CA LYS A 663 1.87 -8.08 67.35
C LYS A 663 3.29 -7.87 67.85
N GLY A 664 3.79 -8.75 68.71
CA GLY A 664 5.22 -8.80 69.03
C GLY A 664 6.05 -9.01 67.76
N SER A 665 7.24 -8.39 67.70
CA SER A 665 8.25 -8.71 66.70
C SER A 665 9.57 -9.12 67.38
N PRO A 666 10.11 -10.32 67.08
CA PRO A 666 9.80 -11.15 65.92
C PRO A 666 8.67 -12.18 66.09
N SER A 667 8.06 -12.31 67.27
CA SER A 667 7.18 -13.46 67.57
C SER A 667 5.95 -13.58 66.68
N GLY A 668 5.43 -12.45 66.21
CA GLY A 668 4.13 -12.37 65.56
C GLY A 668 2.94 -12.60 66.50
N ALA A 669 3.17 -12.73 67.81
CA ALA A 669 2.14 -12.99 68.80
C ALA A 669 1.24 -11.76 69.01
N ASP A 670 -0.08 -11.94 68.95
CA ASP A 670 -1.04 -10.86 69.19
C ASP A 670 -0.97 -10.36 70.64
N ILE A 671 -0.89 -9.03 70.80
CA ILE A 671 -0.89 -8.33 72.08
C ILE A 671 -2.27 -7.67 72.28
N PRO A 672 -3.08 -8.16 73.24
CA PRO A 672 -4.38 -7.58 73.55
C PRO A 672 -4.27 -6.12 74.00
N ASN A 673 -5.33 -5.32 73.79
CA ASN A 673 -5.38 -3.96 74.31
C ASN A 673 -5.28 -3.95 75.85
N GLY A 674 -4.34 -3.20 76.40
CA GLY A 674 -3.97 -3.21 77.83
C GLY A 674 -3.05 -4.37 78.25
N GLY A 675 -2.58 -5.21 77.31
CA GLY A 675 -1.75 -6.39 77.59
C GLY A 675 -0.28 -6.07 77.92
N THR A 676 0.54 -7.11 78.01
CA THR A 676 1.99 -7.01 78.28
C THR A 676 2.79 -7.78 77.25
N THR A 677 3.99 -7.31 76.91
CA THR A 677 4.97 -8.03 76.08
C THR A 677 6.38 -7.80 76.60
N VAL A 678 7.28 -8.76 76.39
CA VAL A 678 8.72 -8.58 76.63
C VAL A 678 9.45 -8.05 75.40
N GLU A 679 8.84 -8.13 74.22
CA GLU A 679 9.45 -7.73 72.97
C GLU A 679 9.51 -6.19 72.89
N THR A 680 10.73 -5.67 72.75
CA THR A 680 10.97 -4.22 72.58
C THR A 680 10.69 -3.75 71.15
N ALA A 681 10.08 -4.59 70.33
CA ALA A 681 9.59 -4.23 69.01
C ALA A 681 8.21 -4.83 68.78
N VAL A 682 7.33 -4.07 68.15
CA VAL A 682 5.98 -4.52 67.81
C VAL A 682 5.65 -4.13 66.37
N THR A 683 4.88 -4.99 65.72
CA THR A 683 4.25 -4.71 64.44
C THR A 683 2.82 -4.23 64.70
N LEU A 684 2.57 -2.97 64.41
CA LEU A 684 1.25 -2.34 64.49
C LEU A 684 0.59 -2.43 63.12
N SER A 685 -0.71 -2.71 63.08
CA SER A 685 -1.47 -2.72 61.83
C SER A 685 -2.90 -2.22 62.01
N GLY A 686 -3.45 -1.64 60.96
CA GLY A 686 -4.83 -1.20 60.88
C GLY A 686 -5.21 -0.87 59.45
N VAL A 687 -6.39 -0.31 59.27
CA VAL A 687 -6.92 0.11 57.96
C VAL A 687 -6.93 1.63 57.90
N ALA A 688 -6.56 2.17 56.75
CA ALA A 688 -6.58 3.59 56.44
C ALA A 688 -7.01 3.79 54.98
N ALA A 689 -7.13 5.04 54.54
CA ALA A 689 -7.38 5.34 53.13
C ALA A 689 -6.28 4.70 52.26
N LYS A 690 -6.69 3.93 51.25
CA LYS A 690 -5.81 3.11 50.41
C LYS A 690 -4.72 3.95 49.76
N GLY A 691 -3.45 3.55 49.95
CA GLY A 691 -2.29 4.25 49.37
C GLY A 691 -1.83 5.51 50.14
N TYR A 692 -2.45 5.85 51.27
CA TYR A 692 -2.08 7.04 52.06
C TYR A 692 -1.31 6.72 53.33
N LYS A 693 -0.54 7.70 53.82
CA LYS A 693 0.27 7.57 55.04
C LYS A 693 -0.52 7.89 56.29
N VAL A 694 -0.37 7.08 57.32
CA VAL A 694 -0.74 7.44 58.69
C VAL A 694 0.53 7.78 59.47
N ASP A 695 0.46 8.66 60.45
CA ASP A 695 1.51 8.87 61.44
C ASP A 695 1.17 8.07 62.69
N VAL A 696 2.00 7.10 63.02
CA VAL A 696 1.81 6.27 64.20
C VAL A 696 2.51 6.95 65.37
N LEU A 697 1.75 7.31 66.39
CA LEU A 697 2.19 8.07 67.54
C LEU A 697 2.19 7.18 68.77
N ASP A 698 3.24 7.26 69.59
CA ASP A 698 3.27 6.74 70.96
C ASP A 698 3.14 7.92 71.93
N GLY A 699 1.93 8.10 72.49
CA GLY A 699 1.52 9.34 73.12
C GLY A 699 1.52 10.49 72.10
N THR A 700 2.49 11.40 72.20
CA THR A 700 2.67 12.53 71.28
C THR A 700 3.88 12.37 70.35
N THR A 701 4.67 11.30 70.51
CA THR A 701 5.90 11.09 69.75
C THR A 701 5.64 10.24 68.51
N SER A 702 5.96 10.76 67.32
CA SER A 702 5.87 9.99 66.07
C SER A 702 6.90 8.85 66.06
N LYS A 703 6.44 7.66 65.69
CA LYS A 703 7.22 6.42 65.59
C LYS A 703 7.42 5.95 64.15
N GLY A 704 6.70 6.53 63.20
CA GLY A 704 6.83 6.23 61.78
C GLY A 704 5.57 6.52 61.00
N GLN A 705 5.73 6.67 59.69
CA GLN A 705 4.65 7.07 58.78
C GLN A 705 4.37 5.99 57.71
N PRO A 706 3.82 4.82 58.08
CA PRO A 706 3.56 3.73 57.13
C PRO A 706 2.51 4.15 56.11
N THR A 707 2.67 3.66 54.88
CA THR A 707 1.69 3.86 53.79
C THR A 707 0.74 2.67 53.79
N ALA A 708 -0.57 2.93 53.78
CA ALA A 708 -1.59 1.92 53.61
C ALA A 708 -1.51 1.27 52.24
N ASP A 709 -1.67 -0.05 52.19
CA ASP A 709 -1.66 -0.81 50.95
C ASP A 709 -2.69 -0.24 49.96
N PRO A 710 -2.32 -0.01 48.69
CA PRO A 710 -3.16 0.66 47.71
C PRO A 710 -4.39 -0.16 47.29
N VAL A 711 -4.47 -1.46 47.61
CA VAL A 711 -5.58 -2.34 47.24
C VAL A 711 -6.49 -2.60 48.44
N THR A 712 -5.89 -2.95 49.58
CA THR A 712 -6.57 -3.41 50.79
C THR A 712 -6.79 -2.32 51.83
N GLY A 713 -6.01 -1.24 51.80
CA GLY A 713 -6.04 -0.17 52.81
C GLY A 713 -5.33 -0.52 54.11
N ILE A 714 -4.74 -1.72 54.21
CA ILE A 714 -4.04 -2.17 55.40
C ILE A 714 -2.68 -1.48 55.46
N TRP A 715 -2.38 -0.81 56.56
CA TRP A 715 -1.05 -0.30 56.86
C TRP A 715 -0.40 -1.16 57.94
N THR A 716 0.92 -1.27 57.89
CA THR A 716 1.71 -2.01 58.88
C THR A 716 2.98 -1.23 59.21
N LEU A 717 3.33 -1.12 60.50
CA LEU A 717 4.55 -0.48 60.95
C LEU A 717 5.23 -1.33 62.03
N LEU A 718 6.49 -1.68 61.80
CA LEU A 718 7.37 -2.18 62.84
C LEU A 718 7.93 -1.01 63.65
N VAL A 719 7.56 -0.92 64.92
CA VAL A 719 8.13 0.03 65.87
C VAL A 719 9.10 -0.72 66.77
N ALA A 720 10.39 -0.40 66.66
CA ALA A 720 11.46 -1.03 67.43
C ALA A 720 11.98 -0.11 68.56
N ALA A 721 12.85 -0.66 69.41
CA ALA A 721 13.49 0.03 70.53
C ALA A 721 12.49 0.68 71.51
N LEU A 722 11.37 0.00 71.79
CA LEU A 722 10.46 0.39 72.86
C LEU A 722 11.12 0.22 74.22
N THR A 723 10.99 1.23 75.06
CA THR A 723 11.49 1.23 76.43
C THR A 723 10.63 0.34 77.30
N VAL A 724 11.16 -0.17 78.41
CA VAL A 724 10.37 -0.92 79.39
C VAL A 724 9.42 0.03 80.13
N ALA A 725 8.23 0.23 79.57
CA ALA A 725 7.21 1.16 80.05
C ALA A 725 5.83 0.82 79.47
N ALA A 726 4.80 1.50 79.96
CA ALA A 726 3.50 1.53 79.30
C ALA A 726 3.56 2.41 78.04
N HIS A 727 3.04 1.89 76.93
CA HIS A 727 2.96 2.55 75.64
C HIS A 727 1.50 2.73 75.22
N SER A 728 1.22 3.81 74.48
CA SER A 728 -0.13 4.16 74.03
C SER A 728 -0.09 4.64 72.58
N PHE A 729 -0.43 3.74 71.67
CA PHE A 729 -0.35 4.00 70.24
C PHE A 729 -1.65 4.55 69.66
N THR A 730 -1.54 5.57 68.80
CA THR A 730 -2.60 6.03 67.91
C THR A 730 -2.08 6.12 66.47
N ALA A 731 -2.96 5.99 65.50
CA ALA A 731 -2.67 6.28 64.09
C ALA A 731 -3.40 7.55 63.70
N LYS A 732 -2.66 8.58 63.29
CA LYS A 732 -3.21 9.84 62.79
C LYS A 732 -3.12 9.89 61.28
N ALA A 733 -4.22 10.15 60.60
CA ALA A 733 -4.20 10.34 59.15
C ALA A 733 -3.29 11.54 58.81
N LEU A 734 -2.32 11.34 57.91
CA LEU A 734 -1.59 12.43 57.27
C LEU A 734 -2.30 12.89 55.99
N TYR A 735 -3.61 12.70 56.01
CA TYR A 735 -4.48 12.71 54.86
C TYR A 735 -5.90 13.07 55.34
N GLY A 736 -6.78 13.47 54.44
CA GLY A 736 -8.14 13.88 54.79
C GLY A 736 -8.18 15.01 55.83
N SER A 737 -9.12 14.92 56.78
CA SER A 737 -9.26 15.91 57.88
C SER A 737 -8.27 15.72 59.03
N GLY A 738 -7.31 14.79 58.90
CA GLY A 738 -6.31 14.51 59.93
C GLY A 738 -6.85 13.72 61.13
N GLN A 739 -7.88 12.89 60.90
CA GLN A 739 -8.54 12.11 61.95
C GLN A 739 -7.58 11.11 62.61
N THR A 740 -7.84 10.77 63.87
CA THR A 740 -6.97 9.90 64.68
C THR A 740 -7.75 8.70 65.18
N SER A 741 -7.12 7.53 65.15
CA SER A 741 -7.68 6.27 65.65
C SER A 741 -7.96 6.33 67.15
N ALA A 742 -8.77 5.37 67.64
CA ALA A 742 -8.76 5.03 69.06
C ALA A 742 -7.34 4.58 69.50
N ALA A 743 -6.99 4.83 70.76
CA ALA A 743 -5.70 4.43 71.30
C ALA A 743 -5.66 2.92 71.61
N ARG A 744 -4.52 2.28 71.29
CA ARG A 744 -4.17 0.93 71.71
C ARG A 744 -3.01 0.98 72.69
N THR A 745 -3.21 0.43 73.88
CA THR A 745 -2.21 0.46 74.96
C THR A 745 -1.65 -0.92 75.22
N PHE A 746 -0.39 -1.00 75.67
CA PHE A 746 0.23 -2.21 76.23
C PHE A 746 1.48 -1.82 77.03
N THR A 747 2.00 -2.74 77.84
CA THR A 747 3.23 -2.52 78.61
C THR A 747 4.36 -3.39 78.08
N VAL A 748 5.50 -2.78 77.75
CA VAL A 748 6.75 -3.50 77.51
C VAL A 748 7.40 -3.77 78.86
N THR A 749 7.55 -5.03 79.21
CA THR A 749 8.28 -5.49 80.40
C THR A 749 9.69 -5.92 80.00
N THR A 750 10.58 -6.12 80.98
CA THR A 750 11.95 -6.56 80.70
C THR A 750 11.97 -7.93 80.04
N SER A 751 12.55 -8.03 78.84
CA SER A 751 12.93 -9.29 78.21
C SER A 751 14.07 -9.95 78.99
N THR A 752 13.80 -11.16 79.48
CA THR A 752 14.82 -12.18 79.67
C THR A 752 15.08 -12.73 78.25
N GLY A 753 16.20 -12.38 77.61
CA GLY A 753 16.48 -12.71 76.19
C GLY A 753 16.45 -14.21 75.85
N PRO A 754 16.90 -14.64 74.64
CA PRO A 754 16.96 -16.06 74.28
C PRO A 754 17.75 -16.79 75.36
N THR A 755 17.05 -17.62 76.09
CA THR A 755 17.57 -18.36 77.23
C THR A 755 17.45 -19.83 76.89
N PRO A 756 18.41 -20.66 77.35
CA PRO A 756 18.21 -22.10 77.35
C PRO A 756 16.86 -22.41 78.02
N ILE A 757 15.92 -22.95 77.26
CA ILE A 757 14.60 -23.35 77.77
C ILE A 757 14.76 -24.65 78.56
N ALA A 758 15.51 -25.59 77.98
CA ALA A 758 15.76 -26.90 78.56
C ALA A 758 17.06 -27.49 78.02
N GLU A 759 17.69 -28.30 78.86
CA GLU A 759 18.79 -29.18 78.49
C GLU A 759 18.25 -30.61 78.45
N ILE A 760 18.39 -31.26 77.29
CA ILE A 760 17.96 -32.64 77.06
C ILE A 760 19.23 -33.49 77.00
N GLU A 761 19.44 -34.32 78.01
CA GLU A 761 20.56 -35.25 78.03
C GLU A 761 20.40 -36.26 76.88
N VAL A 762 21.40 -36.31 76.01
CA VAL A 762 21.47 -37.27 74.91
C VAL A 762 22.78 -38.06 75.05
N GLY A 763 22.96 -39.13 74.27
CA GLY A 763 24.21 -39.89 74.31
C GLY A 763 25.47 -39.04 74.07
N HIS A 764 26.64 -39.64 74.28
CA HIS A 764 27.92 -38.94 74.13
C HIS A 764 28.13 -38.34 72.73
N GLU A 765 28.71 -37.13 72.68
CA GLU A 765 29.11 -36.44 71.43
C GLU A 765 27.99 -36.36 70.36
N PRO A 766 26.85 -35.70 70.66
CA PRO A 766 25.83 -35.47 69.64
C PRO A 766 26.39 -34.55 68.56
N ARG A 767 26.30 -35.00 67.30
CA ARG A 767 26.96 -34.33 66.17
C ARG A 767 26.02 -33.91 65.06
N TYR A 768 24.89 -34.60 64.93
CA TYR A 768 23.89 -34.30 63.91
C TYR A 768 22.51 -34.39 64.52
N ILE A 769 21.64 -33.45 64.18
CA ILE A 769 20.23 -33.47 64.58
C ILE A 769 19.35 -33.08 63.41
N THR A 770 18.23 -33.78 63.26
CA THR A 770 17.22 -33.45 62.27
C THR A 770 15.83 -33.69 62.82
N ILE A 771 14.85 -32.89 62.39
CA ILE A 771 13.46 -32.98 62.83
C ILE A 771 12.62 -33.60 61.72
N SER A 772 11.71 -34.49 62.09
CA SER A 772 10.77 -35.12 61.17
C SER A 772 9.89 -34.06 60.48
N PRO A 773 9.48 -34.24 59.22
CA PRO A 773 8.70 -33.23 58.48
C PRO A 773 7.37 -32.82 59.15
N ASP A 774 6.77 -33.72 59.92
CA ASP A 774 5.57 -33.44 60.70
C ASP A 774 5.85 -32.62 61.98
N GLY A 775 7.12 -32.48 62.36
CA GLY A 775 7.63 -31.71 63.48
C GLY A 775 7.61 -32.44 64.82
N THR A 776 7.20 -33.71 64.86
CA THR A 776 6.88 -34.42 66.11
C THR A 776 8.10 -35.08 66.76
N ARG A 777 9.16 -35.34 65.99
CA ARG A 777 10.34 -36.09 66.45
C ARG A 777 11.65 -35.44 66.02
N ALA A 778 12.62 -35.34 66.93
CA ALA A 778 13.99 -34.97 66.61
C ALA A 778 14.91 -36.19 66.73
N TYR A 779 15.67 -36.49 65.68
CA TYR A 779 16.59 -37.62 65.61
C TYR A 779 18.02 -37.09 65.80
N VAL A 780 18.71 -37.60 66.82
CA VAL A 780 20.05 -37.18 67.22
C VAL A 780 21.04 -38.30 66.95
N ALA A 781 22.06 -38.02 66.14
CA ALA A 781 23.11 -38.95 65.80
C ALA A 781 24.43 -38.58 66.51
N HIS A 782 25.16 -39.62 66.92
CA HIS A 782 26.35 -39.53 67.77
C HIS A 782 27.61 -40.00 67.02
N PHE A 783 28.73 -39.32 67.22
CA PHE A 783 29.92 -39.50 66.36
C PHE A 783 30.63 -40.85 66.52
N GLN A 784 30.49 -41.53 67.66
CA GLN A 784 31.19 -42.80 67.96
C GLN A 784 30.39 -43.78 68.85
N TYR A 785 29.11 -43.48 69.13
CA TYR A 785 28.30 -44.22 70.10
C TYR A 785 27.02 -44.79 69.48
N GLU A 786 26.61 -45.94 70.01
CA GLU A 786 25.98 -47.05 69.29
C GLU A 786 24.54 -46.84 68.76
N SER A 787 23.94 -45.66 68.97
CA SER A 787 22.51 -45.48 68.67
C SER A 787 22.13 -44.06 68.30
N VAL A 788 21.10 -43.91 67.45
CA VAL A 788 20.38 -42.65 67.22
C VAL A 788 19.28 -42.51 68.25
N TRP A 789 19.21 -41.34 68.91
CA TRP A 789 18.23 -41.06 69.94
C TRP A 789 17.10 -40.22 69.34
N VAL A 790 15.85 -40.60 69.62
CA VAL A 790 14.65 -39.93 69.12
C VAL A 790 13.99 -39.19 70.28
N ILE A 791 13.86 -37.88 70.14
CA ILE A 791 13.22 -36.99 71.10
C ILE A 791 11.82 -36.66 70.59
N ASP A 792 10.81 -36.81 71.45
CA ASP A 792 9.47 -36.28 71.21
C ASP A 792 9.50 -34.76 71.44
N THR A 793 9.17 -33.97 70.41
CA THR A 793 9.31 -32.51 70.45
C THR A 793 8.23 -31.82 71.29
N ALA A 794 7.12 -32.50 71.58
CA ALA A 794 6.05 -31.96 72.42
C ALA A 794 6.40 -32.05 73.92
N THR A 795 7.12 -33.10 74.32
CA THR A 795 7.50 -33.39 75.70
C THR A 795 8.97 -33.13 76.01
N ASN A 796 9.82 -32.99 74.98
CA ASN A 796 11.28 -32.85 75.07
C ASN A 796 11.98 -34.01 75.77
N ASN A 797 11.39 -35.21 75.71
CA ASN A 797 11.94 -36.43 76.28
C ASN A 797 12.40 -37.39 75.19
N VAL A 798 13.43 -38.17 75.48
CA VAL A 798 13.89 -39.26 74.61
C VAL A 798 12.86 -40.39 74.65
N GLU A 799 12.17 -40.65 73.54
CA GLU A 799 11.13 -41.68 73.43
C GLU A 799 11.63 -43.00 72.80
N ALA A 800 12.72 -42.97 72.03
CA ALA A 800 13.28 -44.17 71.42
C ALA A 800 14.80 -44.08 71.20
N LYS A 801 15.44 -45.24 71.09
CA LYS A 801 16.86 -45.39 70.72
C LYS A 801 16.97 -46.44 69.62
N ILE A 802 17.46 -46.03 68.46
CA ILE A 802 17.68 -46.89 67.29
C ILE A 802 19.13 -47.40 67.37
N PRO A 803 19.40 -48.70 67.56
CA PRO A 803 20.72 -49.24 67.94
C PRO A 803 21.70 -49.34 66.76
N PHE A 804 21.88 -48.23 66.05
CA PHE A 804 22.85 -48.10 64.97
C PHE A 804 23.59 -46.78 65.06
N ILE A 805 24.88 -46.81 64.76
CA ILE A 805 25.70 -45.61 64.60
C ILE A 805 25.32 -44.95 63.28
N ALA A 806 25.02 -43.65 63.35
CA ALA A 806 24.70 -42.84 62.20
C ALA A 806 25.57 -41.59 62.14
N ARG A 807 25.97 -41.19 60.93
CA ARG A 807 26.60 -39.88 60.70
C ARG A 807 25.62 -38.82 60.24
N HIS A 808 24.61 -39.24 59.48
CA HIS A 808 23.61 -38.35 58.89
C HIS A 808 22.32 -39.12 58.67
N ILE A 809 21.20 -38.40 58.81
CA ILE A 809 19.84 -38.93 58.66
C ILE A 809 19.09 -37.96 57.76
N ALA A 810 18.39 -38.47 56.75
CA ALA A 810 17.55 -37.66 55.89
C ALA A 810 16.14 -38.25 55.80
N PHE A 811 15.13 -37.43 56.09
CA PHE A 811 13.74 -37.83 55.94
C PHE A 811 13.29 -37.76 54.48
N ARG A 812 12.42 -38.70 54.11
CA ARG A 812 11.58 -38.52 52.93
C ARG A 812 10.57 -37.39 53.22
N PRO A 813 10.25 -36.52 52.25
CA PRO A 813 9.33 -35.39 52.46
C PRO A 813 7.95 -35.76 53.01
N ASP A 814 7.45 -36.97 52.71
CA ASP A 814 6.18 -37.49 53.27
C ASP A 814 6.24 -37.83 54.77
N GLY A 815 7.42 -37.75 55.37
CA GLY A 815 7.69 -38.02 56.77
C GLY A 815 7.61 -39.49 57.17
N LYS A 816 7.33 -40.43 56.25
CA LYS A 816 7.08 -41.85 56.56
C LYS A 816 8.34 -42.70 56.64
N ARG A 817 9.42 -42.27 55.99
CA ARG A 817 10.70 -42.98 55.97
C ARG A 817 11.87 -42.03 56.24
N ALA A 818 12.90 -42.56 56.90
CA ALA A 818 14.20 -41.90 57.01
C ALA A 818 15.31 -42.80 56.42
N TYR A 819 16.33 -42.18 55.85
CA TYR A 819 17.52 -42.82 55.31
C TYR A 819 18.72 -42.44 56.15
N MET A 820 19.37 -43.46 56.70
CA MET A 820 20.41 -43.30 57.69
C MET A 820 21.69 -44.00 57.26
N GLY A 821 22.78 -43.25 57.13
CA GLY A 821 24.08 -43.82 56.78
C GLY A 821 24.65 -44.59 57.96
N SER A 822 24.97 -45.87 57.78
CA SER A 822 25.53 -46.73 58.81
C SER A 822 27.01 -47.02 58.57
N ALA A 823 27.74 -47.37 59.63
CA ALA A 823 29.17 -47.67 59.58
C ALA A 823 29.53 -48.91 58.73
N GLY A 824 28.56 -49.74 58.32
CA GLY A 824 28.76 -50.94 57.50
C GLY A 824 28.71 -50.71 55.99
N ASP A 825 29.00 -49.50 55.49
CA ASP A 825 28.88 -49.12 54.07
C ASP A 825 27.47 -49.32 53.49
N THR A 826 26.47 -49.13 54.34
CA THR A 826 25.03 -49.29 54.02
C THR A 826 24.24 -48.05 54.41
N VAL A 827 23.11 -47.84 53.73
CA VAL A 827 22.04 -46.95 54.17
C VAL A 827 20.88 -47.77 54.73
N LEU A 828 20.51 -47.51 55.98
CA LEU A 828 19.36 -48.10 56.63
C LEU A 828 18.11 -47.26 56.33
N VAL A 829 17.05 -47.92 55.90
CA VAL A 829 15.73 -47.31 55.70
C VAL A 829 14.90 -47.55 56.95
N ILE A 830 14.47 -46.49 57.62
CA ILE A 830 13.74 -46.52 58.88
C ILE A 830 12.29 -46.15 58.63
N ASP A 831 11.36 -46.89 59.20
CA ASP A 831 9.96 -46.49 59.35
C ASP A 831 9.85 -45.49 60.51
N THR A 832 9.43 -44.26 60.22
CA THR A 832 9.45 -43.17 61.20
C THR A 832 8.36 -43.26 62.25
N ALA A 833 7.29 -44.02 61.99
CA ALA A 833 6.20 -44.21 62.95
C ALA A 833 6.62 -45.20 64.05
N SER A 834 7.23 -46.31 63.67
CA SER A 834 7.65 -47.38 64.60
C SER A 834 9.12 -47.32 65.02
N ASN A 835 9.94 -46.46 64.38
CA ASN A 835 11.40 -46.36 64.54
C ASN A 835 12.15 -47.66 64.19
N ASN A 836 11.54 -48.56 63.41
CA ASN A 836 12.14 -49.84 63.00
C ASN A 836 12.90 -49.72 61.68
N VAL A 837 13.98 -50.48 61.53
CA VAL A 837 14.70 -50.61 60.26
C VAL A 837 13.91 -51.53 59.32
N LEU A 838 13.48 -51.00 58.19
CA LEU A 838 12.77 -51.72 57.12
C LEU A 838 13.73 -52.45 56.17
N LYS A 839 14.87 -51.83 55.84
CA LYS A 839 15.83 -52.37 54.86
C LYS A 839 17.22 -51.84 55.13
N SER A 840 18.24 -52.66 54.87
CA SER A 840 19.64 -52.23 54.74
C SER A 840 20.02 -52.26 53.26
N VAL A 841 20.48 -51.12 52.73
CA VAL A 841 20.81 -50.93 51.32
C VAL A 841 22.31 -50.75 51.19
N GLN A 842 22.99 -51.66 50.48
CA GLN A 842 24.43 -51.55 50.25
C GLN A 842 24.75 -50.34 49.35
N VAL A 843 25.70 -49.50 49.77
CA VAL A 843 26.16 -48.33 49.01
C VAL A 843 27.69 -48.36 48.87
N GLY A 844 28.32 -47.23 48.54
CA GLY A 844 29.77 -47.12 48.50
C GLY A 844 30.43 -46.96 49.87
N LEU A 845 31.77 -46.93 49.87
CA LEU A 845 32.56 -46.93 51.10
C LEU A 845 32.45 -45.62 51.89
N VAL A 846 32.19 -45.75 53.19
CA VAL A 846 32.07 -44.69 54.19
C VAL A 846 31.00 -43.67 53.80
N PRO A 847 29.70 -44.03 53.88
CA PRO A 847 28.62 -43.08 53.67
C PRO A 847 28.68 -41.96 54.73
N THR A 848 28.60 -40.71 54.27
CA THR A 848 28.62 -39.53 55.13
C THR A 848 27.30 -38.77 55.03
N GLY A 849 27.15 -37.88 54.06
CA GLY A 849 25.95 -37.06 53.85
C GLY A 849 24.92 -37.79 53.01
N ILE A 850 23.66 -37.62 53.37
CA ILE A 850 22.51 -38.18 52.66
C ILE A 850 21.48 -37.07 52.49
N ALA A 851 20.92 -36.93 51.29
CA ALA A 851 19.77 -36.07 51.06
C ALA A 851 18.71 -36.81 50.23
N VAL A 852 17.44 -36.58 50.53
CA VAL A 852 16.31 -37.05 49.73
C VAL A 852 15.83 -35.90 48.85
N SER A 853 15.51 -36.19 47.58
CA SER A 853 15.00 -35.20 46.64
C SER A 853 13.66 -34.60 47.14
N PRO A 854 13.32 -33.34 46.78
CA PRO A 854 12.10 -32.69 47.25
C PRO A 854 10.79 -33.40 46.83
N ASP A 855 10.79 -34.07 45.68
CA ASP A 855 9.69 -34.93 45.22
C ASP A 855 9.64 -36.28 45.97
N GLY A 856 10.67 -36.56 46.77
CA GLY A 856 10.82 -37.78 47.56
C GLY A 856 11.18 -39.02 46.75
N SER A 857 11.52 -38.92 45.46
CA SER A 857 11.72 -40.07 44.56
C SER A 857 13.12 -40.70 44.64
N ARG A 858 14.15 -39.92 44.99
CA ARG A 858 15.55 -40.38 45.03
C ARG A 858 16.25 -39.95 46.32
N ALA A 859 17.16 -40.78 46.83
CA ALA A 859 18.09 -40.41 47.90
C ALA A 859 19.53 -40.49 47.40
N TYR A 860 20.29 -39.40 47.53
CA TYR A 860 21.69 -39.32 47.12
C TYR A 860 22.58 -39.46 48.35
N VAL A 861 23.59 -40.33 48.24
CA VAL A 861 24.45 -40.74 49.35
C VAL A 861 25.90 -40.45 48.97
N CYS A 862 26.55 -39.57 49.73
CA CYS A 862 27.97 -39.30 49.59
C CYS A 862 28.80 -40.43 50.19
N ASN A 863 29.59 -41.13 49.38
CA ASN A 863 30.51 -42.18 49.81
C ASN A 863 31.93 -41.61 49.87
N ALA A 864 32.33 -41.09 51.03
CA ALA A 864 33.53 -40.28 51.16
C ALA A 864 34.81 -41.03 50.79
N SER A 865 34.99 -42.26 51.27
CA SER A 865 36.18 -43.08 50.95
C SER A 865 36.04 -43.79 49.61
N GLY A 866 34.81 -44.07 49.17
CA GLY A 866 34.51 -44.61 47.85
C GLY A 866 34.70 -43.60 46.71
N LYS A 867 34.84 -42.31 47.02
CA LYS A 867 34.90 -41.19 46.06
C LYS A 867 33.77 -41.29 45.03
N SER A 868 32.57 -41.59 45.51
CA SER A 868 31.41 -41.84 44.67
C SER A 868 30.14 -41.32 45.33
N ILE A 869 29.07 -41.22 44.55
CA ILE A 869 27.73 -40.94 45.05
C ILE A 869 26.82 -42.07 44.60
N SER A 870 26.08 -42.66 45.55
CA SER A 870 25.06 -43.67 45.27
C SER A 870 23.68 -43.01 45.25
N VAL A 871 22.85 -43.38 44.28
CA VAL A 871 21.47 -42.90 44.14
C VAL A 871 20.54 -44.06 44.42
N ILE A 872 19.69 -43.91 45.43
CA ILE A 872 18.70 -44.90 45.86
C ILE A 872 17.32 -44.46 45.36
N ASP A 873 16.57 -45.37 44.73
CA ASP A 873 15.13 -45.20 44.49
C ASP A 873 14.38 -45.41 45.80
N THR A 874 13.62 -44.41 46.24
CA THR A 874 12.96 -44.42 47.55
C THR A 874 11.67 -45.25 47.59
N SER A 875 11.13 -45.60 46.41
CA SER A 875 9.94 -46.43 46.29
C SER A 875 10.30 -47.90 46.49
N THR A 876 11.39 -48.36 45.86
CA THR A 876 11.90 -49.73 45.93
C THR A 876 12.95 -49.95 47.04
N ASN A 877 13.55 -48.86 47.52
CA ASN A 877 14.71 -48.86 48.41
C ASN A 877 15.89 -49.65 47.80
N GLU A 878 16.19 -49.42 46.52
CA GLU A 878 17.30 -50.05 45.80
C GLU A 878 18.22 -49.00 45.19
N VAL A 879 19.51 -49.33 45.07
CA VAL A 879 20.48 -48.46 44.39
C VAL A 879 20.20 -48.48 42.89
N LEU A 880 19.82 -47.33 42.33
CA LEU A 880 19.67 -47.13 40.89
C LEU A 880 21.02 -47.07 40.19
N THR A 881 21.95 -46.32 40.77
CA THR A 881 23.28 -46.12 40.21
C THR A 881 24.27 -45.70 41.28
N THR A 882 25.55 -45.95 41.03
CA THR A 882 26.66 -45.35 41.77
C THR A 882 27.67 -44.82 40.76
N PHE A 883 27.95 -43.53 40.83
CA PHE A 883 28.87 -42.87 39.92
C PHE A 883 30.06 -42.27 40.68
N SER A 884 31.22 -42.30 40.04
CA SER A 884 32.46 -41.76 40.64
C SER A 884 32.45 -40.23 40.60
N VAL A 885 32.99 -39.61 41.64
CA VAL A 885 33.19 -38.17 41.72
C VAL A 885 34.63 -37.85 42.06
N GLU A 886 35.07 -36.65 41.69
CA GLU A 886 36.42 -36.22 41.98
C GLU A 886 36.52 -35.60 43.39
N GLY A 887 37.15 -36.33 44.31
CA GLY A 887 37.35 -35.92 45.70
C GLY A 887 36.63 -36.82 46.69
N GLN A 888 36.59 -36.41 47.96
CA GLN A 888 35.84 -37.10 49.02
C GLN A 888 34.54 -36.33 49.24
N PRO A 889 33.40 -36.77 48.68
CA PRO A 889 32.12 -36.10 48.91
C PRO A 889 31.73 -36.23 50.39
N TYR A 890 31.28 -35.13 51.01
CA TYR A 890 31.01 -35.11 52.45
C TYR A 890 29.54 -34.83 52.79
N HIS A 891 29.00 -33.67 52.42
CA HIS A 891 27.60 -33.28 52.61
C HIS A 891 26.95 -32.98 51.27
N ILE A 892 25.63 -33.20 51.14
CA ILE A 892 24.86 -32.96 49.92
C ILE A 892 23.51 -32.33 50.24
N ALA A 893 23.04 -31.41 49.39
CA ALA A 893 21.74 -30.77 49.50
C ALA A 893 21.11 -30.58 48.11
N PHE A 894 19.79 -30.71 48.01
CA PHE A 894 19.05 -30.45 46.77
C PHE A 894 18.63 -28.99 46.66
N SER A 895 18.47 -28.51 45.42
CA SER A 895 17.65 -27.33 45.15
C SER A 895 16.17 -27.64 45.46
N PRO A 896 15.36 -26.63 45.83
CA PRO A 896 13.95 -26.83 46.17
C PRO A 896 13.11 -27.45 45.04
N ASP A 897 13.46 -27.20 43.79
CA ASP A 897 12.82 -27.79 42.60
C ASP A 897 13.30 -29.22 42.29
N GLY A 898 14.33 -29.70 42.98
CA GLY A 898 14.91 -31.04 42.81
C GLY A 898 15.75 -31.25 41.54
N THR A 899 15.90 -30.23 40.68
CA THR A 899 16.62 -30.35 39.41
C THR A 899 18.15 -30.40 39.60
N ARG A 900 18.62 -29.95 40.77
CA ARG A 900 20.04 -29.84 41.10
C ARG A 900 20.32 -30.40 42.48
N ALA A 901 21.52 -30.95 42.66
CA ALA A 901 22.08 -31.25 43.97
C ALA A 901 23.49 -30.69 44.08
N TYR A 902 23.86 -30.21 45.27
CA TYR A 902 25.16 -29.63 45.53
C TYR A 902 25.86 -30.44 46.61
N PHE A 903 27.13 -30.75 46.43
CA PHE A 903 27.89 -31.48 47.43
C PHE A 903 29.25 -30.85 47.71
N THR A 904 29.69 -30.97 48.97
CA THR A 904 31.00 -30.49 49.41
C THR A 904 32.07 -31.58 49.25
N CYS A 905 33.27 -31.15 48.89
CA CYS A 905 34.46 -31.98 48.80
C CYS A 905 35.57 -31.39 49.68
N PRO A 906 35.60 -31.65 51.00
CA PRO A 906 36.58 -31.05 51.91
C PRO A 906 38.03 -31.26 51.48
N GLY A 907 38.39 -32.45 50.99
CA GLY A 907 39.75 -32.76 50.51
C GLY A 907 40.16 -32.03 49.23
N ARG A 908 39.22 -31.41 48.51
CA ARG A 908 39.45 -30.60 47.31
C ARG A 908 39.15 -29.11 47.54
N LEU A 909 38.72 -28.73 48.74
CA LEU A 909 38.35 -27.35 49.10
C LEU A 909 37.25 -26.78 48.17
N ALA A 910 36.30 -27.63 47.76
CA ALA A 910 35.35 -27.32 46.69
C ALA A 910 33.90 -27.67 47.00
N VAL A 911 32.97 -26.97 46.33
CA VAL A 911 31.55 -27.34 46.18
C VAL A 911 31.28 -27.66 44.72
N ARG A 912 30.49 -28.70 44.46
CA ARG A 912 30.17 -29.20 43.13
C ARG A 912 28.67 -29.30 42.95
N LEU A 913 28.22 -29.09 41.72
CA LEU A 913 26.83 -29.22 41.30
C LEU A 913 26.66 -30.56 40.56
N ILE A 914 25.53 -31.20 40.80
CA ILE A 914 25.03 -32.40 40.13
C ILE A 914 23.74 -32.02 39.43
N ASP A 915 23.65 -32.30 38.13
CA ASP A 915 22.40 -32.34 37.40
C ASP A 915 21.68 -33.65 37.74
N THR A 916 20.50 -33.58 38.36
CA THR A 916 19.86 -34.75 38.98
C THR A 916 19.14 -35.64 37.97
N GLU A 917 18.88 -35.13 36.76
CA GLU A 917 18.31 -35.89 35.65
C GLU A 917 19.37 -36.80 35.05
N THR A 918 20.56 -36.26 34.77
CA THR A 918 21.65 -36.94 34.07
C THR A 918 22.70 -37.56 34.99
N ASN A 919 22.71 -37.21 36.28
CA ASN A 919 23.78 -37.49 37.25
C ASN A 919 25.16 -36.96 36.82
N GLN A 920 25.20 -35.93 35.97
CA GLN A 920 26.46 -35.30 35.57
C GLN A 920 26.93 -34.31 36.64
N VAL A 921 28.23 -34.35 36.93
CA VAL A 921 28.87 -33.51 37.94
C VAL A 921 29.68 -32.40 37.27
N SER A 922 29.47 -31.15 37.68
CA SER A 922 30.20 -30.00 37.16
C SER A 922 31.65 -29.92 37.65
N ILE A 923 32.45 -29.09 36.96
CA ILE A 923 33.72 -28.60 37.51
C ILE A 923 33.36 -27.64 38.65
N GLY A 924 33.63 -28.06 39.89
CA GLY A 924 33.28 -27.30 41.09
C GLY A 924 34.10 -26.04 41.30
N VAL A 925 33.66 -25.19 42.24
CA VAL A 925 34.38 -23.98 42.65
C VAL A 925 35.30 -24.32 43.82
N VAL A 926 36.59 -24.04 43.69
CA VAL A 926 37.59 -24.17 44.77
C VAL A 926 37.69 -22.85 45.52
N PHE A 927 37.51 -22.85 46.84
CA PHE A 927 37.41 -21.62 47.65
C PHE A 927 38.37 -21.57 48.86
N GLY A 928 39.54 -22.19 48.73
CA GLY A 928 40.72 -21.96 49.59
C GLY A 928 40.73 -22.63 50.97
N TYR A 929 39.58 -23.09 51.47
CA TYR A 929 39.45 -23.82 52.74
C TYR A 929 38.43 -24.97 52.63
N ARG A 930 38.41 -25.88 53.61
CA ARG A 930 37.59 -27.10 53.60
C ARG A 930 36.11 -26.74 53.74
N GLY A 931 35.36 -26.77 52.64
CA GLY A 931 33.90 -26.66 52.68
C GLY A 931 33.29 -27.86 53.41
N PHE A 932 32.42 -27.62 54.39
CA PHE A 932 31.87 -28.64 55.27
C PHE A 932 30.41 -28.95 54.96
N TYR A 933 29.48 -28.08 55.35
CA TYR A 933 28.05 -28.19 55.01
C TYR A 933 27.70 -27.30 53.82
N VAL A 934 26.66 -27.71 53.09
CA VAL A 934 26.06 -26.95 51.99
C VAL A 934 24.56 -26.89 52.21
N ALA A 935 23.98 -25.70 52.04
CA ALA A 935 22.54 -25.47 52.07
C ALA A 935 22.13 -24.60 50.87
N VAL A 936 20.94 -24.85 50.34
CA VAL A 936 20.35 -24.05 49.26
C VAL A 936 19.26 -23.18 49.87
N SER A 937 19.19 -21.92 49.45
CA SER A 937 18.12 -21.02 49.90
C SER A 937 16.73 -21.57 49.51
N PRO A 938 15.67 -21.30 50.30
CA PRO A 938 14.33 -21.83 50.01
C PRO A 938 13.75 -21.41 48.65
N ASP A 939 14.21 -20.28 48.09
CA ASP A 939 13.87 -19.81 46.75
C ASP A 939 14.70 -20.48 45.62
N GLY A 940 15.70 -21.27 45.97
CA GLY A 940 16.59 -21.99 45.05
C GLY A 940 17.67 -21.14 44.38
N THR A 941 17.76 -19.84 44.70
CA THR A 941 18.62 -18.92 43.95
C THR A 941 20.08 -18.87 44.44
N ARG A 942 20.35 -19.34 45.67
CA ARG A 942 21.67 -19.20 46.31
C ARG A 942 22.11 -20.48 46.99
N VAL A 943 23.42 -20.73 46.93
CA VAL A 943 24.07 -21.86 47.59
C VAL A 943 25.02 -21.35 48.66
N TYR A 944 24.80 -21.75 49.90
CA TYR A 944 25.59 -21.37 51.06
C TYR A 944 26.49 -22.53 51.44
N VAL A 945 27.76 -22.25 51.71
CA VAL A 945 28.75 -23.26 52.09
C VAL A 945 29.51 -22.80 53.33
N SER A 946 29.46 -23.59 54.39
CA SER A 946 30.25 -23.37 55.59
C SER A 946 31.67 -23.89 55.39
N GLN A 947 32.64 -23.22 56.01
CA GLN A 947 34.04 -23.61 55.93
C GLN A 947 34.55 -24.06 57.30
N ASP A 948 34.96 -25.33 57.38
CA ASP A 948 35.63 -25.89 58.55
C ASP A 948 36.95 -25.15 58.80
N GLN A 949 37.24 -24.88 60.08
CA GLN A 949 38.40 -24.12 60.57
C GLN A 949 38.53 -22.68 60.05
N SER A 950 37.44 -22.11 59.51
CA SER A 950 37.39 -20.75 58.96
C SER A 950 36.51 -19.83 59.82
N THR A 951 36.41 -18.56 59.44
CA THR A 951 35.45 -17.58 59.97
C THR A 951 34.40 -17.20 58.92
N LYS A 952 34.17 -18.06 57.91
CA LYS A 952 33.43 -17.68 56.71
C LYS A 952 32.33 -18.65 56.32
N VAL A 953 31.20 -18.08 55.92
CA VAL A 953 30.19 -18.73 55.08
C VAL A 953 30.26 -18.11 53.68
N TRP A 954 30.42 -18.94 52.67
CA TRP A 954 30.47 -18.50 51.27
C TRP A 954 29.10 -18.63 50.64
N VAL A 955 28.75 -17.65 49.81
CA VAL A 955 27.48 -17.64 49.08
C VAL A 955 27.79 -17.61 47.59
N PHE A 956 27.19 -18.53 46.86
CA PHE A 956 27.32 -18.66 45.42
C PHE A 956 25.94 -18.52 44.76
N ASP A 957 25.93 -18.21 43.46
CA ASP A 957 24.75 -18.38 42.63
C ASP A 957 24.42 -19.87 42.43
N GLN A 958 23.19 -20.16 42.00
CA GLN A 958 22.71 -21.52 41.77
C GLN A 958 23.54 -22.30 40.73
N ASP A 959 24.24 -21.64 39.82
CA ASP A 959 25.06 -22.33 38.81
C ASP A 959 26.51 -22.57 39.27
N LEU A 960 26.87 -22.13 40.49
CA LEU A 960 28.24 -22.11 41.01
C LEU A 960 29.22 -21.39 40.06
N LYS A 961 28.77 -20.35 39.37
CA LYS A 961 29.59 -19.55 38.44
C LYS A 961 30.12 -18.28 39.09
N GLN A 962 29.45 -17.79 40.13
CA GLN A 962 29.74 -16.53 40.80
C GLN A 962 29.72 -16.68 42.32
N VAL A 963 30.69 -16.03 42.96
CA VAL A 963 30.68 -15.82 44.42
C VAL A 963 29.87 -14.55 44.68
N LEU A 964 28.71 -14.68 45.31
CA LEU A 964 27.82 -13.57 45.63
C LEU A 964 28.25 -12.85 46.90
N ALA A 965 28.68 -13.60 47.92
CA ALA A 965 29.12 -13.02 49.20
C ALA A 965 30.10 -13.93 49.97
N LYS A 966 30.82 -13.31 50.90
CA LYS A 966 31.67 -13.99 51.90
C LYS A 966 31.32 -13.41 53.26
N ILE A 967 30.49 -14.12 54.01
CA ILE A 967 29.94 -13.64 55.28
C ILE A 967 30.91 -14.00 56.39
N GLU A 968 31.40 -12.99 57.11
CA GLU A 968 32.23 -13.20 58.30
C GLU A 968 31.34 -13.64 59.47
N VAL A 969 31.67 -14.79 60.03
CA VAL A 969 30.99 -15.43 61.15
C VAL A 969 32.02 -15.81 62.22
N PRO A 970 31.59 -16.04 63.47
CA PRO A 970 32.43 -16.62 64.49
C PRO A 970 33.07 -17.95 64.04
N ARG A 971 34.20 -18.30 64.68
CA ARG A 971 35.07 -19.38 64.22
C ARG A 971 34.34 -20.72 64.09
N ASN A 972 34.69 -21.43 63.01
CA ASN A 972 34.31 -22.80 62.71
C ASN A 972 32.80 -23.01 62.52
N PRO A 973 32.20 -22.37 61.49
CA PRO A 973 30.80 -22.58 61.15
C PRO A 973 30.52 -24.03 60.76
N GLN A 974 29.49 -24.62 61.36
CA GLN A 974 29.06 -25.99 61.14
C GLN A 974 27.89 -26.03 60.15
N ASN A 975 26.72 -26.49 60.58
CA ASN A 975 25.54 -26.60 59.73
C ASN A 975 24.97 -25.22 59.36
N LEU A 976 24.14 -25.20 58.32
CA LEU A 976 23.53 -24.02 57.73
C LEU A 976 22.02 -24.23 57.71
N VAL A 977 21.29 -23.58 58.62
CA VAL A 977 19.86 -23.84 58.82
C VAL A 977 19.05 -22.57 58.55
N PHE A 978 18.28 -22.57 57.47
CA PHE A 978 17.36 -21.47 57.19
C PHE A 978 16.15 -21.52 58.11
N ASN A 979 15.62 -20.35 58.46
CA ASN A 979 14.26 -20.27 58.96
C ASN A 979 13.24 -20.56 57.84
N HIS A 980 11.98 -20.79 58.21
CA HIS A 980 10.95 -21.25 57.26
C HIS A 980 10.69 -20.33 56.08
N ASP A 981 10.83 -19.01 56.24
CA ASP A 981 10.66 -18.05 55.15
C ASP A 981 11.98 -17.74 54.40
N GLY A 982 13.11 -18.29 54.86
CA GLY A 982 14.42 -18.08 54.26
C GLY A 982 15.03 -16.69 54.50
N SER A 983 14.41 -15.82 55.30
CA SER A 983 14.95 -14.49 55.62
C SER A 983 16.17 -14.52 56.54
N LEU A 984 16.30 -15.57 57.35
CA LEU A 984 17.42 -15.77 58.27
C LEU A 984 18.10 -17.11 58.04
N LEU A 985 19.42 -17.11 58.23
CA LEU A 985 20.27 -18.30 58.25
C LEU A 985 20.95 -18.39 59.62
N TYR A 986 20.68 -19.49 60.33
CA TYR A 986 21.31 -19.82 61.60
C TYR A 986 22.52 -20.71 61.36
N VAL A 987 23.66 -20.32 61.95
CA VAL A 987 24.93 -21.01 61.77
C VAL A 987 25.56 -21.29 63.13
N PRO A 988 25.47 -22.54 63.64
CA PRO A 988 26.25 -22.98 64.78
C PRO A 988 27.74 -22.81 64.52
N CYS A 989 28.42 -22.10 65.40
CA CYS A 989 29.85 -21.85 65.32
C CYS A 989 30.51 -22.41 66.57
N SER A 990 31.64 -23.12 66.43
CA SER A 990 32.39 -23.65 67.59
C SER A 990 33.03 -22.57 68.49
N ALA A 991 32.72 -21.30 68.28
CA ALA A 991 32.98 -20.20 69.20
C ALA A 991 31.82 -20.00 70.19
N ASP A 992 31.15 -21.09 70.58
CA ASP A 992 30.04 -21.14 71.55
C ASP A 992 28.80 -20.32 71.18
N VAL A 993 28.62 -20.00 69.90
CA VAL A 993 27.55 -19.12 69.43
C VAL A 993 26.81 -19.69 68.22
N ILE A 994 25.57 -19.26 68.05
CA ILE A 994 24.83 -19.38 66.79
C ILE A 994 24.82 -18.00 66.14
N ALA A 995 25.47 -17.87 64.98
CA ALA A 995 25.39 -16.65 64.19
C ALA A 995 24.05 -16.60 63.47
N VAL A 996 23.32 -15.48 63.62
CA VAL A 996 22.06 -15.22 62.94
C VAL A 996 22.34 -14.26 61.79
N ILE A 997 22.26 -14.77 60.57
CA ILE A 997 22.59 -14.04 59.35
C ILE A 997 21.31 -13.60 58.65
N ASP A 998 21.23 -12.35 58.26
CA ASP A 998 20.19 -11.84 57.37
C ASP A 998 20.54 -12.21 55.92
N THR A 999 19.67 -12.98 55.27
CA THR A 999 19.97 -13.58 53.96
C THR A 999 19.87 -12.57 52.82
N ALA A 1000 19.09 -11.50 52.98
CA ALA A 1000 18.95 -10.44 51.99
C ALA A 1000 20.20 -9.55 51.94
N THR A 1001 20.75 -9.21 53.10
CA THR A 1001 21.90 -8.29 53.25
C THR A 1001 23.25 -9.01 53.33
N HIS A 1002 23.26 -10.32 53.58
CA HIS A 1002 24.45 -11.13 53.83
C HIS A 1002 25.28 -10.65 55.03
N GLN A 1003 24.61 -10.12 56.07
CA GLN A 1003 25.25 -9.62 57.29
C GLN A 1003 24.80 -10.43 58.52
N VAL A 1004 25.72 -10.59 59.48
CA VAL A 1004 25.37 -11.13 60.80
C VAL A 1004 24.56 -10.09 61.57
N ARG A 1005 23.28 -10.39 61.84
CA ARG A 1005 22.37 -9.54 62.62
C ARG A 1005 22.69 -9.59 64.10
N ARG A 1006 23.00 -10.78 64.63
CA ARG A 1006 23.40 -11.03 66.02
C ARG A 1006 24.07 -12.39 66.17
N ASN A 1007 24.76 -12.60 67.28
CA ASN A 1007 25.20 -13.92 67.74
C ASN A 1007 24.39 -14.29 68.99
N ILE A 1008 23.86 -15.50 69.04
CA ILE A 1008 23.22 -16.07 70.22
C ILE A 1008 24.29 -16.87 70.95
N ASP A 1009 24.62 -16.48 72.19
CA ASP A 1009 25.48 -17.28 73.05
C ASP A 1009 24.71 -18.52 73.50
N VAL A 1010 25.28 -19.67 73.19
CA VAL A 1010 24.67 -20.96 73.49
C VAL A 1010 25.59 -21.83 74.32
N GLY A 1011 26.81 -21.38 74.66
CA GLY A 1011 27.82 -22.20 75.35
C GLY A 1011 28.21 -23.48 74.59
N HIS A 1012 29.31 -24.11 74.98
CA HIS A 1012 29.59 -25.53 74.72
C HIS A 1012 29.45 -25.98 73.25
N LEU A 1013 30.43 -25.63 72.41
CA LEU A 1013 30.72 -26.22 71.10
C LEU A 1013 29.48 -26.72 70.32
N PRO A 1014 28.62 -25.80 69.82
CA PRO A 1014 27.44 -26.21 69.09
C PRO A 1014 27.84 -26.88 67.75
N ALA A 1015 27.47 -28.14 67.59
CA ALA A 1015 27.87 -28.96 66.44
C ALA A 1015 26.87 -28.91 65.29
N ASP A 1016 25.58 -28.92 65.63
CA ASP A 1016 24.48 -28.92 64.68
C ASP A 1016 23.21 -28.37 65.33
N MET A 1017 22.23 -27.98 64.53
CA MET A 1017 20.94 -27.54 65.02
C MET A 1017 19.79 -27.92 64.09
N ALA A 1018 18.59 -28.03 64.65
CA ALA A 1018 17.34 -28.18 63.90
C ALA A 1018 16.26 -27.27 64.49
N LEU A 1019 15.40 -26.70 63.64
CA LEU A 1019 14.32 -25.81 64.05
C LEU A 1019 13.03 -26.58 64.32
N SER A 1020 12.33 -26.17 65.38
CA SER A 1020 10.96 -26.64 65.63
C SER A 1020 10.05 -26.31 64.44
N LYS A 1021 8.92 -27.02 64.33
CA LYS A 1021 7.97 -26.84 63.22
C LYS A 1021 7.46 -25.40 63.07
N ASN A 1022 7.29 -24.67 64.17
CA ASN A 1022 6.88 -23.27 64.15
C ASN A 1022 8.05 -22.29 63.97
N GLY A 1023 9.30 -22.77 63.97
CA GLY A 1023 10.50 -21.95 63.79
C GLY A 1023 10.87 -21.07 64.99
N THR A 1024 10.13 -21.15 66.10
CA THR A 1024 10.38 -20.32 67.29
C THR A 1024 11.44 -20.91 68.21
N GLN A 1025 11.72 -22.21 68.10
CA GLN A 1025 12.69 -22.90 68.95
C GLN A 1025 13.75 -23.61 68.11
N ALA A 1026 14.95 -23.73 68.67
CA ALA A 1026 16.03 -24.53 68.09
C ALA A 1026 16.47 -25.63 69.06
N TYR A 1027 16.63 -26.83 68.52
CA TYR A 1027 17.34 -27.93 69.18
C TYR A 1027 18.78 -27.92 68.70
N VAL A 1028 19.74 -27.75 69.62
CA VAL A 1028 21.15 -27.53 69.31
C VAL A 1028 22.00 -28.62 69.95
N CYS A 1029 22.72 -29.39 69.14
CA CYS A 1029 23.67 -30.39 69.62
C CYS A 1029 24.88 -29.72 70.27
N LYS A 1030 25.16 -30.08 71.52
CA LYS A 1030 26.32 -29.65 72.30
C LYS A 1030 27.34 -30.76 72.36
N PHE A 1031 28.40 -30.64 71.55
CA PHE A 1031 29.33 -31.73 71.30
C PHE A 1031 30.04 -32.21 72.58
N ASP A 1032 30.54 -31.27 73.38
CA ASP A 1032 31.33 -31.51 74.59
C ASP A 1032 30.48 -31.70 75.86
N ASN A 1033 29.18 -31.38 75.79
CA ASN A 1033 28.26 -31.43 76.94
C ASN A 1033 27.27 -32.62 76.89
N ASN A 1034 27.37 -33.50 75.88
CA ASN A 1034 26.49 -34.68 75.71
C ASN A 1034 24.99 -34.34 75.80
N ALA A 1035 24.60 -33.17 75.28
CA ALA A 1035 23.24 -32.67 75.43
C ALA A 1035 22.71 -32.05 74.14
N VAL A 1036 21.40 -32.01 74.01
CA VAL A 1036 20.69 -31.15 73.06
C VAL A 1036 20.04 -30.04 73.86
N TRP A 1037 20.38 -28.80 73.54
CA TRP A 1037 19.77 -27.63 74.17
C TRP A 1037 18.57 -27.18 73.36
N LEU A 1038 17.45 -26.96 74.03
CA LEU A 1038 16.29 -26.29 73.48
C LEU A 1038 16.40 -24.80 73.77
N ILE A 1039 16.41 -23.99 72.73
CA ILE A 1039 16.63 -22.54 72.81
C ILE A 1039 15.42 -21.82 72.24
N ASP A 1040 14.92 -20.82 72.96
CA ASP A 1040 13.93 -19.89 72.40
C ASP A 1040 14.65 -18.92 71.46
N LEU A 1041 14.22 -18.84 70.21
CA LEU A 1041 14.82 -17.94 69.21
C LEU A 1041 14.15 -16.57 69.18
N VAL A 1042 12.98 -16.44 69.81
CA VAL A 1042 12.09 -15.27 69.74
C VAL A 1042 12.44 -14.22 70.78
#